data_AF-A0A9X2IAJ9-F1
#
_entry.id   AF-A0A9X2IAJ9-F1
#
_cell.length_a   1.000
_cell.length_b   1.000
_cell.length_c   1.000
_cell.angle_alpha   90.00
_cell.angle_beta   90.00
_cell.angle_gamma   90.00
#
_symmetry.space_group_name_H-M   'P 1'
#
loop_
_entity.id
_entity.type
_entity.pdbx_description
1 polymer ?
#
loop_
_entity_poly.entity_id
_entity_poly.type
_entity_poly.pdbx_seq_one_letter_code
_entity_poly.pdbx_strand_id
1 'polypeptide(L)'
;MSCLATKLSFLSLSILLASAAVHAEFNPVRLPFVPRVSGEGFVGNRTIGEADAMLPLYGNQDSIFHVDGLGKIGGDNGSLGSIGGGYRSIPGNYLWGAYVFADFNRIAEGSRFFVLNPGLEYMTNRWDVHLNGYFPTSKQKVQGTFIGSEVGITQYVSFAGHNQFDNLVNLVDEVGNGLDGEVGFTLPETRNIRLFTGGYHFSFQQAQDINGVIGGVELPLNKHFTVSVRDSYDRVQKNTTLFTVRFTMGGVEKSEQADIHNRLLDPIPRHLGTWDTGSGIPSQQAFINTGIPVLTRDNIWFFSSIGSPFVAANGFSNCTFENNCLDTSFNQPTVDAINGFSPNANFYLGNGTYANLTGMPFAPHLAFVPASNLNLNEGQAVYGRSSDFTSGFLRDIKGSLILTGNNTFDFVRVLNDEGHNPVGLVISGSNIKITNSTVGGNSTSQKFQSAVNIEGASNVTIQNSLLNAFLDNSDPFDTNSTGVLIQNSTNINLINNNIIVDATQRTANSLSAQGIIADRADVVVTNSTVSVNALNTSNGSNVTTMAQGILISAQGAIELSSSIVNVTANASGGTNSTILAQGIFNNDARNMRLVENDISVNAINNNGLNNTILGRGYLISGPGGVTLLSNFKVNAASTDGENNQIIAEGVIVNNANPLFLRSPISVHASQQGDINSTTTEIEFSN
;
A
#
# COMPACT_ATOMS: atom_id res chain seq x y z
N MET A 1 16.79 14.57 38.93
CA MET A 1 16.92 14.55 40.41
C MET A 1 15.76 13.71 40.92
N SER A 2 15.89 12.42 41.19
CA SER A 2 16.53 11.82 42.36
C SER A 2 17.15 10.45 42.00
N CYS A 3 18.39 10.23 42.47
CA CYS A 3 19.11 8.96 42.34
C CYS A 3 18.48 7.89 43.24
N LEU A 4 18.02 6.78 42.66
CA LEU A 4 17.98 5.48 43.33
C LEU A 4 19.08 4.62 42.70
N ALA A 5 20.30 4.83 43.17
CA ALA A 5 21.44 3.98 42.89
C ALA A 5 21.35 2.75 43.80
N THR A 6 20.74 1.67 43.31
CA THR A 6 20.77 0.37 43.97
C THR A 6 22.20 -0.18 43.83
N LYS A 7 23.01 0.01 44.88
CA LYS A 7 24.31 -0.65 45.01
C LYS A 7 24.07 -2.16 45.02
N LEU A 8 24.46 -2.86 43.95
CA LEU A 8 24.71 -4.30 44.01
C LEU A 8 25.83 -4.50 45.04
N SER A 9 25.47 -4.92 46.26
CA SER A 9 26.45 -5.33 47.24
C SER A 9 27.03 -6.67 46.77
N PHE A 10 28.36 -6.73 46.68
CA PHE A 10 29.17 -7.93 46.42
C PHE A 10 29.01 -9.04 47.50
N LEU A 11 27.96 -8.99 48.31
CA LEU A 11 27.82 -9.76 49.55
C LEU A 11 26.83 -10.94 49.45
N SER A 12 26.05 -11.04 48.38
CA SER A 12 25.06 -12.12 48.18
C SER A 12 25.59 -13.37 47.46
N LEU A 13 26.83 -13.36 46.94
CA LEU A 13 27.48 -14.56 46.39
C LEU A 13 28.03 -15.51 47.47
N SER A 14 27.94 -15.11 48.74
CA SER A 14 28.52 -15.82 49.89
C SER A 14 27.66 -16.95 50.46
N ILE A 15 26.40 -17.09 50.02
CA ILE A 15 25.39 -17.91 50.72
C ILE A 15 25.21 -19.33 50.14
N LEU A 16 25.87 -19.68 49.02
CA LEU A 16 25.84 -21.05 48.46
C LEU A 16 27.05 -21.92 48.81
N LEU A 17 28.00 -21.42 49.63
CA LEU A 17 29.19 -22.19 50.05
C LEU A 17 29.09 -22.83 51.43
N ALA A 18 27.95 -22.70 52.12
CA ALA A 18 27.76 -23.32 53.43
C ALA A 18 26.82 -24.52 53.29
N SER A 19 27.39 -25.72 53.12
CA SER A 19 26.95 -27.04 53.65
C SER A 19 27.23 -28.20 52.68
N ALA A 20 28.48 -28.71 52.66
CA ALA A 20 28.76 -30.14 52.52
C ALA A 20 30.26 -30.36 52.79
N ALA A 21 30.58 -30.75 54.02
CA ALA A 21 31.89 -31.28 54.35
C ALA A 21 32.03 -32.68 53.76
N VAL A 22 32.61 -32.76 52.56
CA VAL A 22 33.41 -33.91 52.10
C VAL A 22 34.69 -33.29 51.54
N HIS A 23 35.75 -33.28 52.33
CA HIS A 23 37.08 -32.91 51.84
C HIS A 23 37.58 -34.01 50.90
N ALA A 24 37.28 -33.87 49.61
CA ALA A 24 38.15 -34.40 48.57
C ALA A 24 39.37 -33.47 48.48
N GLU A 25 40.57 -34.05 48.47
CA GLU A 25 41.83 -33.32 48.35
C GLU A 25 41.88 -32.67 46.95
N PHE A 26 41.57 -31.37 46.89
CA PHE A 26 41.60 -30.61 45.64
C PHE A 26 43.05 -30.31 45.26
N ASN A 27 43.65 -31.17 44.43
CA ASN A 27 44.99 -31.01 43.85
C ASN A 27 44.87 -30.59 42.36
N PRO A 28 44.69 -29.30 42.07
CA PRO A 28 44.48 -28.82 40.72
C PRO A 28 45.78 -28.73 39.92
N VAL A 29 45.66 -28.95 38.61
CA VAL A 29 46.72 -28.84 37.61
C VAL A 29 46.31 -27.81 36.56
N ARG A 30 47.28 -27.17 35.92
CA ARG A 30 47.04 -26.29 34.76
C ARG A 30 46.72 -27.14 33.55
N LEU A 31 45.72 -26.73 32.77
CA LEU A 31 45.28 -27.46 31.56
C LEU A 31 45.02 -28.95 31.84
N PRO A 32 44.09 -29.29 32.77
CA PRO A 32 43.86 -30.68 33.18
C PRO A 32 43.33 -31.58 32.05
N PHE A 33 42.81 -31.00 30.97
CA PHE A 33 42.30 -31.72 29.81
C PHE A 33 42.71 -31.06 28.49
N VAL A 34 42.61 -31.81 27.39
CA VAL A 34 42.81 -31.27 26.04
C VAL A 34 41.65 -30.31 25.71
N PRO A 35 41.92 -29.11 25.17
CA PRO A 35 40.87 -28.17 24.76
C PRO A 35 39.89 -28.78 23.76
N ARG A 36 38.62 -28.36 23.78
CA ARG A 36 37.62 -28.71 22.77
C ARG A 36 37.53 -27.59 21.74
N VAL A 37 37.42 -27.94 20.47
CA VAL A 37 36.96 -27.04 19.41
C VAL A 37 35.87 -27.74 18.61
N SER A 38 34.75 -27.05 18.33
CA SER A 38 33.72 -27.54 17.41
C SER A 38 33.37 -26.52 16.34
N GLY A 39 32.88 -27.01 15.22
CA GLY A 39 32.24 -26.23 14.17
C GLY A 39 30.94 -26.90 13.73
N GLU A 40 29.91 -26.10 13.49
CA GLU A 40 28.57 -26.54 13.11
C GLU A 40 28.08 -25.80 11.88
N GLY A 41 27.48 -26.55 10.95
CA GLY A 41 26.72 -26.02 9.83
C GLY A 41 25.26 -26.41 9.94
N PHE A 42 24.36 -25.43 9.83
CA PHE A 42 22.91 -25.61 9.87
C PHE A 42 22.32 -25.34 8.49
N VAL A 43 21.45 -26.22 8.02
CA VAL A 43 20.75 -26.10 6.74
C VAL A 43 19.26 -26.37 6.94
N GLY A 44 18.41 -25.52 6.38
CA GLY A 44 16.96 -25.60 6.49
C GLY A 44 16.34 -24.30 5.99
N ASN A 45 15.49 -23.67 6.80
CA ASN A 45 14.91 -22.36 6.49
C ASN A 45 15.98 -21.27 6.28
N ARG A 46 17.11 -21.40 6.95
CA ARG A 46 18.27 -20.51 6.88
C ARG A 46 19.56 -21.33 6.92
N THR A 47 20.65 -20.73 6.43
CA THR A 47 21.99 -21.28 6.58
C THR A 47 22.73 -20.54 7.67
N ILE A 48 23.23 -21.28 8.65
CA ILE A 48 23.98 -20.73 9.79
C ILE A 48 25.29 -21.51 9.91
N GLY A 49 26.36 -20.81 10.27
CA GLY A 49 27.62 -21.40 10.71
C GLY A 49 27.92 -21.00 12.15
N GLU A 50 28.32 -21.96 12.97
CA GLU A 50 28.74 -21.72 14.35
C GLU A 50 30.09 -22.40 14.61
N ALA A 51 30.91 -21.80 15.46
CA ALA A 51 32.15 -22.39 15.94
C ALA A 51 32.33 -22.07 17.42
N ASP A 52 32.73 -23.06 18.21
CA ASP A 52 32.97 -22.93 19.64
C ASP A 52 34.35 -23.50 20.02
N ALA A 53 34.91 -22.99 21.12
CA ALA A 53 36.14 -23.50 21.70
C ALA A 53 36.14 -23.37 23.21
N MET A 54 36.39 -24.47 23.92
CA MET A 54 36.49 -24.53 25.38
C MET A 54 37.90 -24.90 25.84
N LEU A 55 38.47 -24.05 26.69
CA LEU A 55 39.81 -24.20 27.27
C LEU A 55 39.70 -24.42 28.79
N PRO A 56 39.95 -25.63 29.30
CA PRO A 56 39.97 -25.91 30.73
C PRO A 56 41.27 -25.37 31.32
N LEU A 57 41.24 -24.21 31.99
CA LEU A 57 42.45 -23.51 32.43
C LEU A 57 43.08 -24.15 33.68
N TYR A 58 42.24 -24.55 34.62
CA TYR A 58 42.66 -24.98 35.96
C TYR A 58 41.64 -25.95 36.55
N GLY A 59 42.11 -27.05 37.14
CA GLY A 59 41.20 -28.04 37.69
C GLY A 59 41.85 -29.40 37.90
N ASN A 60 41.05 -30.43 38.12
CA ASN A 60 41.47 -31.82 38.25
C ASN A 60 40.49 -32.72 37.48
N GLN A 61 40.48 -34.02 37.76
CA GLN A 61 39.59 -34.97 37.09
C GLN A 61 38.10 -34.71 37.36
N ASP A 62 37.75 -34.06 38.47
CA ASP A 62 36.36 -33.91 38.92
C ASP A 62 35.85 -32.47 38.79
N SER A 63 36.70 -31.52 38.41
CA SER A 63 36.33 -30.11 38.41
C SER A 63 37.24 -29.25 37.56
N ILE A 64 36.66 -28.27 36.88
CA ILE A 64 37.38 -27.37 35.99
C ILE A 64 36.85 -25.94 36.06
N PHE A 65 37.79 -24.99 36.05
CA PHE A 65 37.55 -23.64 35.56
C PHE A 65 37.90 -23.59 34.07
N HIS A 66 36.97 -23.07 33.27
CA HIS A 66 37.12 -23.01 31.83
C HIS A 66 36.86 -21.59 31.30
N VAL A 67 37.45 -21.31 30.15
CA VAL A 67 37.08 -20.20 29.27
C VAL A 67 36.49 -20.80 28.00
N ASP A 68 35.44 -20.19 27.48
CA ASP A 68 34.74 -20.63 26.28
C ASP A 68 34.49 -19.43 25.35
N GLY A 69 34.73 -19.62 24.06
CA GLY A 69 34.42 -18.64 23.02
C GLY A 69 33.57 -19.26 21.93
N LEU A 70 32.55 -18.53 21.48
CA LEU A 70 31.62 -18.95 20.43
C LEU A 70 31.45 -17.84 19.38
N GLY A 71 31.46 -18.23 18.11
CA GLY A 71 31.15 -17.35 16.98
C GLY A 71 30.03 -17.95 16.14
N LYS A 72 29.04 -17.14 15.76
CA LYS A 72 27.92 -17.57 14.93
C LYS A 72 27.64 -16.52 13.84
N ILE A 73 27.37 -17.00 12.63
CA ILE A 73 27.03 -16.18 11.47
C ILE A 73 25.84 -16.77 10.73
N GLY A 74 24.92 -15.93 10.27
CA GLY A 74 23.71 -16.35 9.55
C GLY A 74 23.64 -15.75 8.15
N GLY A 75 22.89 -16.41 7.26
CA GLY A 75 22.55 -15.89 5.93
C GLY A 75 21.65 -14.64 5.94
N ASP A 76 21.26 -14.16 7.12
CA ASP A 76 20.50 -12.93 7.36
C ASP A 76 21.40 -11.70 7.66
N ASN A 77 22.72 -11.83 7.50
CA ASN A 77 23.73 -10.85 7.93
C ASN A 77 23.82 -10.63 9.45
N GLY A 78 23.08 -11.41 10.24
CA GLY A 78 23.24 -11.48 11.68
C GLY A 78 24.56 -12.16 12.05
N SER A 79 25.11 -11.77 13.20
CA SER A 79 26.30 -12.41 13.75
C SER A 79 26.39 -12.28 15.27
N LEU A 80 27.00 -13.26 15.90
CA LEU A 80 27.32 -13.28 17.33
C LEU A 80 28.81 -13.58 17.50
N GLY A 81 29.47 -12.80 18.35
CA GLY A 81 30.70 -13.19 19.02
C GLY A 81 30.44 -13.28 20.51
N SER A 82 30.81 -14.38 21.14
CA SER A 82 30.55 -14.67 22.55
C SER A 82 31.86 -15.09 23.21
N ILE A 83 32.13 -14.56 24.41
CA ILE A 83 33.25 -15.00 25.23
C ILE A 83 32.81 -15.06 26.69
N GLY A 84 33.19 -16.13 27.37
CA GLY A 84 32.77 -16.37 28.74
C GLY A 84 33.69 -17.33 29.46
N GLY A 85 33.32 -17.58 30.70
CA GLY A 85 33.99 -18.56 31.54
C GLY A 85 33.06 -19.12 32.58
N GLY A 86 33.44 -20.27 33.12
CA GLY A 86 32.61 -20.99 34.05
C GLY A 86 33.39 -21.99 34.89
N TYR A 87 32.63 -22.63 35.78
CA TYR A 87 33.11 -23.67 36.66
C TYR A 87 32.19 -24.89 36.53
N ARG A 88 32.78 -26.08 36.42
CA ARG A 88 32.09 -27.39 36.44
C ARG A 88 32.68 -28.25 37.56
N SER A 89 31.84 -29.03 38.23
CA SER A 89 32.27 -29.96 39.29
C SER A 89 31.41 -31.22 39.35
N ILE A 90 32.03 -32.34 39.72
CA ILE A 90 31.44 -33.68 39.84
C ILE A 90 31.49 -34.15 41.30
N PRO A 91 30.55 -33.73 42.17
CA PRO A 91 30.39 -34.29 43.50
C PRO A 91 29.67 -35.66 43.44
N GLY A 92 30.41 -36.72 43.11
CA GLY A 92 29.87 -38.08 43.02
C GLY A 92 29.45 -38.44 41.59
N ASN A 93 28.16 -38.68 41.35
CA ASN A 93 27.65 -39.21 40.06
C ASN A 93 26.85 -38.18 39.24
N TYR A 94 27.02 -36.90 39.52
CA TYR A 94 26.39 -35.81 38.77
C TYR A 94 27.39 -34.67 38.61
N LEU A 95 27.22 -33.91 37.53
CA LEU A 95 27.96 -32.69 37.25
C LEU A 95 27.03 -31.50 37.47
N TRP A 96 27.53 -30.46 38.10
CA TRP A 96 26.89 -29.15 38.08
C TRP A 96 27.88 -28.10 37.60
N GLY A 97 27.35 -27.03 37.03
CA GLY A 97 28.17 -25.91 36.60
C GLY A 97 27.42 -24.59 36.57
N ALA A 98 28.21 -23.52 36.57
CA ALA A 98 27.74 -22.16 36.43
C ALA A 98 28.72 -21.38 35.56
N TYR A 99 28.19 -20.49 34.72
CA TYR A 99 28.97 -19.73 33.76
C TYR A 99 28.36 -18.36 33.48
N VAL A 100 29.17 -17.49 32.88
CA VAL A 100 28.73 -16.19 32.38
C VAL A 100 29.42 -15.86 31.07
N PHE A 101 28.64 -15.39 30.11
CA PHE A 101 29.09 -14.95 28.80
C PHE A 101 28.80 -13.47 28.54
N ALA A 102 29.66 -12.86 27.75
CA ALA A 102 29.49 -11.55 27.17
C ALA A 102 29.29 -11.73 25.66
N ASP A 103 28.10 -11.39 25.17
CA ASP A 103 27.69 -11.58 23.79
C ASP A 103 27.65 -10.25 23.03
N PHE A 104 28.38 -10.22 21.92
CA PHE A 104 28.43 -9.12 20.96
C PHE A 104 27.59 -9.49 19.75
N ASN A 105 26.37 -9.00 19.73
CA ASN A 105 25.37 -9.33 18.73
C ASN A 105 25.31 -8.24 17.65
N ARG A 106 25.18 -8.67 16.40
CA ARG A 106 24.66 -7.90 15.28
C ARG A 106 23.40 -8.59 14.81
N ILE A 107 22.27 -7.89 14.85
CA ILE A 107 20.99 -8.42 14.34
C ILE A 107 20.91 -8.27 12.82
N ALA A 108 19.92 -8.90 12.19
CA ALA A 108 19.75 -8.91 10.73
C ALA A 108 19.67 -7.49 10.13
N GLU A 109 19.01 -6.57 10.83
CA GLU A 109 18.83 -5.16 10.46
C GLU A 109 20.12 -4.33 10.61
N GLY A 110 21.16 -4.89 11.24
CA GLY A 110 22.48 -4.30 11.36
C GLY A 110 22.79 -3.62 12.69
N SER A 111 21.77 -3.40 13.54
CA SER A 111 21.97 -2.92 14.91
C SER A 111 22.86 -3.85 15.73
N ARG A 112 23.60 -3.26 16.66
CA ARG A 112 24.53 -4.00 17.54
C ARG A 112 24.10 -3.90 19.00
N PHE A 113 24.10 -5.06 19.66
CA PHE A 113 23.69 -5.21 21.04
C PHE A 113 24.74 -5.99 21.83
N PHE A 114 25.02 -5.51 23.04
CA PHE A 114 25.84 -6.21 24.01
C PHE A 114 24.91 -6.85 25.05
N VAL A 115 25.09 -8.15 25.31
CA VAL A 115 24.20 -8.93 26.17
C VAL A 115 25.04 -9.70 27.18
N LEU A 116 24.67 -9.61 28.46
CA LEU A 116 25.23 -10.47 29.50
C LEU A 116 24.38 -11.74 29.60
N ASN A 117 25.03 -12.90 29.57
CA ASN A 117 24.38 -14.20 29.53
C ASN A 117 24.90 -15.14 30.63
N PRO A 118 24.37 -15.05 31.87
CA PRO A 118 24.65 -16.04 32.91
C PRO A 118 23.83 -17.32 32.71
N GLY A 119 24.38 -18.45 33.14
CA GLY A 119 23.65 -19.71 33.10
C GLY A 119 24.12 -20.75 34.11
N LEU A 120 23.31 -21.78 34.25
CA LEU A 120 23.49 -22.93 35.12
C LEU A 120 23.32 -24.21 34.32
N GLU A 121 24.03 -25.26 34.73
CA GLU A 121 23.89 -26.58 34.16
C GLU A 121 23.91 -27.67 35.23
N TYR A 122 23.16 -28.74 34.98
CA TYR A 122 23.12 -29.94 35.79
C TYR A 122 23.06 -31.16 34.87
N MET A 123 23.97 -32.12 35.08
CA MET A 123 24.09 -33.30 34.22
C MET A 123 24.27 -34.57 35.05
N THR A 124 23.77 -35.67 34.53
CA THR A 124 24.06 -37.04 34.98
C THR A 124 24.58 -37.84 33.78
N ASN A 125 24.77 -39.16 33.92
CA ASN A 125 25.15 -40.02 32.81
C ASN A 125 24.12 -40.04 31.67
N ARG A 126 22.86 -39.65 31.93
CA ARG A 126 21.77 -39.69 30.94
C ARG A 126 21.04 -38.37 30.74
N TRP A 127 20.89 -37.58 31.80
CA TRP A 127 20.15 -36.32 31.74
C TRP A 127 21.09 -35.12 31.68
N ASP A 128 20.69 -34.08 30.99
CA ASP A 128 21.25 -32.74 31.13
C ASP A 128 20.15 -31.69 31.17
N VAL A 129 20.38 -30.65 31.96
CA VAL A 129 19.48 -29.52 32.13
C VAL A 129 20.32 -28.26 32.08
N HIS A 130 19.88 -27.32 31.25
CA HIS A 130 20.52 -26.03 31.05
C HIS A 130 19.51 -24.91 31.25
N LEU A 131 19.94 -23.83 31.89
CA LEU A 131 19.13 -22.64 32.11
C LEU A 131 20.00 -21.40 31.88
N ASN A 132 19.56 -20.51 31.00
CA ASN A 132 20.27 -19.27 30.67
C ASN A 132 19.38 -18.04 30.85
N GLY A 133 19.98 -16.93 31.29
CA GLY A 133 19.35 -15.60 31.27
C GLY A 133 20.04 -14.68 30.26
N TYR A 134 19.31 -13.71 29.70
CA TYR A 134 19.83 -12.74 28.74
C TYR A 134 19.51 -11.32 29.18
N PHE A 135 20.54 -10.50 29.36
CA PHE A 135 20.41 -9.13 29.86
C PHE A 135 21.12 -8.15 28.93
N PRO A 136 20.42 -7.58 27.93
CA PRO A 136 20.98 -6.56 27.05
C PRO A 136 21.32 -5.29 27.83
N THR A 137 22.50 -4.70 27.59
CA THR A 137 22.88 -3.43 28.21
C THR A 137 22.17 -2.22 27.59
N SER A 138 21.69 -2.37 26.35
CA SER A 138 20.78 -1.44 25.69
C SER A 138 19.66 -2.24 25.04
N LYS A 139 18.42 -1.79 25.18
CA LYS A 139 17.26 -2.51 24.64
C LYS A 139 16.79 -2.01 23.28
N GLN A 140 17.18 -0.81 22.87
CA GLN A 140 16.68 -0.17 21.64
C GLN A 140 17.79 0.55 20.88
N LYS A 141 17.70 0.55 19.54
CA LYS A 141 18.54 1.32 18.62
C LYS A 141 17.67 1.95 17.53
N VAL A 142 17.78 3.27 17.36
CA VAL A 142 17.00 4.00 16.33
C VAL A 142 17.57 3.72 14.95
N GLN A 143 16.70 3.30 14.03
CA GLN A 143 16.99 3.09 12.61
C GLN A 143 16.64 4.31 11.75
N GLY A 144 15.60 5.04 12.14
CA GLY A 144 15.15 6.22 11.42
C GLY A 144 14.08 6.99 12.19
N THR A 145 13.86 8.23 11.76
CA THR A 145 12.84 9.12 12.32
C THR A 145 11.94 9.59 11.19
N PHE A 146 10.64 9.47 11.40
CA PHE A 146 9.60 9.75 10.41
C PHE A 146 8.52 10.62 11.02
N ILE A 147 7.71 11.27 10.17
CA ILE A 147 6.46 11.87 10.63
C ILE A 147 5.44 10.73 10.85
N GLY A 148 4.68 10.76 11.94
CA GLY A 148 3.74 9.69 12.30
C GLY A 148 2.80 9.28 11.17
N SER A 149 2.15 10.27 10.54
CA SER A 149 1.23 10.05 9.42
C SER A 149 1.88 9.47 8.17
N GLU A 150 3.18 9.67 7.92
CA GLU A 150 3.90 9.08 6.78
C GLU A 150 4.03 7.55 6.90
N VAL A 151 4.00 7.04 8.13
CA VAL A 151 4.06 5.60 8.44
C VAL A 151 2.71 5.05 8.93
N GLY A 152 1.62 5.78 8.67
CA GLY A 152 0.25 5.35 8.97
C GLY A 152 -0.20 5.55 10.43
N ILE A 153 0.54 6.31 11.24
CA ILE A 153 0.22 6.59 12.64
C ILE A 153 -0.35 8.01 12.76
N THR A 154 -1.66 8.16 12.57
CA THR A 154 -2.34 9.47 12.55
C THR A 154 -2.84 9.95 13.91
N GLN A 155 -2.78 9.11 14.95
CA GLN A 155 -3.28 9.42 16.30
C GLN A 155 -2.57 10.59 17.02
N TYR A 156 -1.48 11.09 16.44
CA TYR A 156 -0.71 12.23 16.96
C TYR A 156 -0.93 13.52 16.17
N VAL A 157 -1.74 13.49 15.11
CA VAL A 157 -2.11 14.69 14.36
C VAL A 157 -2.93 15.60 15.28
N SER A 158 -2.53 16.86 15.35
CA SER A 158 -3.19 17.89 16.14
C SER A 158 -3.19 19.23 15.41
N PHE A 159 -4.03 20.15 15.86
CA PHE A 159 -4.21 21.45 15.24
C PHE A 159 -4.16 22.56 16.28
N ALA A 160 -3.62 23.71 15.88
CA ALA A 160 -3.71 24.95 16.67
C ALA A 160 -3.71 26.16 15.74
N GLY A 161 -4.70 27.05 15.87
CA GLY A 161 -4.86 28.17 14.95
C GLY A 161 -5.05 27.70 13.50
N HIS A 162 -4.13 28.11 12.61
CA HIS A 162 -4.11 27.74 11.20
C HIS A 162 -3.08 26.64 10.85
N ASN A 163 -2.60 25.91 11.87
CA ASN A 163 -1.48 24.97 11.74
C ASN A 163 -1.89 23.54 12.10
N GLN A 164 -1.29 22.60 11.38
CA GLN A 164 -1.34 21.16 11.65
C GLN A 164 0.03 20.68 12.13
N PHE A 165 0.02 19.97 13.26
CA PHE A 165 1.19 19.32 13.83
C PHE A 165 1.02 17.81 13.78
N ASP A 166 2.14 17.10 13.71
CA ASP A 166 2.20 15.67 13.90
C ASP A 166 3.49 15.33 14.64
N ASN A 167 3.52 14.18 15.33
CA ASN A 167 4.70 13.80 16.09
C ASN A 167 5.71 13.06 15.23
N LEU A 168 7.00 13.29 15.52
CA LEU A 168 8.05 12.42 15.03
C LEU A 168 7.98 11.05 15.73
N VAL A 169 8.10 10.00 14.94
CA VAL A 169 8.17 8.61 15.40
C VAL A 169 9.50 8.00 15.00
N ASN A 170 10.15 7.31 15.94
CA ASN A 170 11.38 6.59 15.68
C ASN A 170 11.04 5.14 15.34
N LEU A 171 11.52 4.65 14.20
CA LEU A 171 11.65 3.21 13.97
C LEU A 171 12.85 2.74 14.79
N VAL A 172 12.64 1.79 15.70
CA VAL A 172 13.70 1.22 16.52
C VAL A 172 13.78 -0.29 16.32
N ASP A 173 15.01 -0.79 16.32
CA ASP A 173 15.25 -2.20 16.59
C ASP A 173 15.27 -2.39 18.10
N GLU A 174 14.55 -3.39 18.57
CA GLU A 174 14.37 -3.70 19.97
C GLU A 174 14.84 -5.12 20.29
N VAL A 175 15.46 -5.28 21.46
CA VAL A 175 15.83 -6.57 22.08
C VAL A 175 15.37 -6.61 23.53
N GLY A 176 15.05 -7.81 23.99
CA GLY A 176 14.43 -8.03 25.30
C GLY A 176 15.34 -8.67 26.34
N ASN A 177 14.96 -8.54 27.62
CA ASN A 177 15.50 -9.46 28.63
C ASN A 177 14.89 -10.83 28.38
N GLY A 178 15.69 -11.89 28.50
CA GLY A 178 15.23 -13.22 28.18
C GLY A 178 15.69 -14.30 29.14
N LEU A 179 15.10 -15.47 28.94
CA LEU A 179 15.35 -16.71 29.65
C LEU A 179 15.17 -17.84 28.64
N ASP A 180 16.06 -18.82 28.65
CA ASP A 180 15.81 -20.10 28.00
C ASP A 180 16.23 -21.27 28.88
N GLY A 181 15.70 -22.45 28.58
CA GLY A 181 16.14 -23.68 29.21
C GLY A 181 15.93 -24.89 28.30
N GLU A 182 16.81 -25.87 28.45
CA GLU A 182 16.81 -27.12 27.71
C GLU A 182 16.93 -28.30 28.67
N VAL A 183 16.23 -29.39 28.37
CA VAL A 183 16.43 -30.70 28.98
C VAL A 183 16.76 -31.72 27.90
N GLY A 184 17.86 -32.44 28.11
CA GLY A 184 18.34 -33.51 27.24
C GLY A 184 18.32 -34.87 27.93
N PHE A 185 18.05 -35.90 27.15
CA PHE A 185 18.12 -37.30 27.55
C PHE A 185 18.93 -38.10 26.54
N THR A 186 20.07 -38.64 26.99
CA THR A 186 20.99 -39.46 26.21
C THR A 186 20.74 -40.94 26.51
N LEU A 187 20.67 -41.76 25.45
CA LEU A 187 20.48 -43.20 25.48
C LEU A 187 21.81 -43.91 25.18
N PRO A 188 22.55 -44.38 26.20
CA PRO A 188 23.86 -45.00 25.97
C PRO A 188 23.77 -46.29 25.14
N GLU A 189 22.69 -47.06 25.33
CA GLU A 189 22.49 -48.35 24.66
C GLU A 189 22.23 -48.23 23.16
N THR A 190 21.90 -47.03 22.66
CA THR A 190 21.57 -46.75 21.26
C THR A 190 22.59 -45.80 20.62
N ARG A 191 23.89 -46.05 20.86
CA ARG A 191 24.99 -45.21 20.35
C ARG A 191 24.94 -43.76 20.84
N ASN A 192 24.52 -43.55 22.09
CA ASN A 192 24.46 -42.21 22.71
C ASN A 192 23.56 -41.22 21.93
N ILE A 193 22.45 -41.68 21.35
CA ILE A 193 21.44 -40.76 20.79
C ILE A 193 20.93 -39.85 21.91
N ARG A 194 20.90 -38.54 21.64
CA ARG A 194 20.35 -37.54 22.57
C ARG A 194 19.05 -36.98 22.01
N LEU A 195 17.98 -37.09 22.81
CA LEU A 195 16.72 -36.41 22.58
C LEU A 195 16.68 -35.18 23.48
N PHE A 196 16.24 -34.04 22.98
CA PHE A 196 16.15 -32.83 23.79
C PHE A 196 14.90 -32.01 23.48
N THR A 197 14.48 -31.22 24.47
CA THR A 197 13.45 -30.20 24.29
C THR A 197 13.73 -29.03 25.23
N GLY A 198 13.28 -27.83 24.84
CA GLY A 198 13.46 -26.62 25.60
C GLY A 198 12.38 -25.59 25.31
N GLY A 199 12.45 -24.49 26.05
CA GLY A 199 11.57 -23.34 25.88
C GLY A 199 12.31 -22.05 26.18
N TYR A 200 11.82 -20.95 25.62
CA TYR A 200 12.40 -19.63 25.81
C TYR A 200 11.34 -18.54 25.87
N HIS A 201 11.68 -17.47 26.59
CA HIS A 201 10.88 -16.28 26.74
C HIS A 201 11.76 -15.03 26.66
N PHE A 202 11.36 -14.03 25.86
CA PHE A 202 12.01 -12.73 25.75
C PHE A 202 10.98 -11.60 25.86
N SER A 203 11.25 -10.65 26.77
CA SER A 203 10.37 -9.54 27.12
C SER A 203 10.79 -8.23 26.47
N PHE A 204 9.88 -7.61 25.71
CA PHE A 204 10.12 -6.38 24.94
C PHE A 204 9.38 -5.18 25.58
N GLN A 205 9.83 -3.95 25.34
CA GLN A 205 9.15 -2.76 25.89
C GLN A 205 8.01 -2.27 24.99
N GLN A 206 8.17 -2.36 23.67
CA GLN A 206 7.20 -1.86 22.69
C GLN A 206 6.63 -2.96 21.82
N ALA A 207 7.48 -3.84 21.32
CA ALA A 207 7.05 -5.04 20.63
C ALA A 207 6.41 -6.03 21.61
N GLN A 208 5.67 -7.01 21.09
CA GLN A 208 5.13 -8.09 21.92
C GLN A 208 6.26 -9.00 22.42
N ASP A 209 6.00 -9.77 23.47
CA ASP A 209 6.97 -10.75 23.99
C ASP A 209 7.11 -11.95 23.06
N ILE A 210 8.27 -12.59 23.04
CA ILE A 210 8.50 -13.82 22.27
C ILE A 210 8.49 -14.99 23.25
N ASN A 211 7.64 -15.98 22.97
CA ASN A 211 7.61 -17.26 23.66
C ASN A 211 7.78 -18.35 22.61
N GLY A 212 8.65 -19.31 22.86
CA GLY A 212 8.86 -20.40 21.93
C GLY A 212 9.30 -21.69 22.58
N VAL A 213 9.22 -22.74 21.79
CA VAL A 213 9.59 -24.11 22.16
C VAL A 213 10.52 -24.68 21.10
N ILE A 214 11.38 -25.61 21.52
CA ILE A 214 12.29 -26.33 20.64
C ILE A 214 12.37 -27.79 21.03
N GLY A 215 12.57 -28.66 20.05
CA GLY A 215 12.90 -30.06 20.25
C GLY A 215 13.81 -30.59 19.17
N GLY A 216 14.51 -31.68 19.46
CA GLY A 216 15.39 -32.28 18.47
C GLY A 216 16.02 -33.59 18.90
N VAL A 217 16.79 -34.13 17.95
CA VAL A 217 17.52 -35.38 18.09
C VAL A 217 18.95 -35.16 17.61
N GLU A 218 19.93 -35.54 18.42
CA GLU A 218 21.35 -35.57 18.06
C GLU A 218 21.85 -37.02 18.00
N LEU A 219 22.54 -37.35 16.91
CA LEU A 219 23.11 -38.66 16.62
C LEU A 219 24.62 -38.52 16.41
N PRO A 220 25.45 -38.89 17.40
CA PRO A 220 26.88 -38.95 17.22
C PRO A 220 27.23 -40.13 16.31
N LEU A 221 27.84 -39.85 15.16
CA LEU A 221 28.28 -40.88 14.20
C LEU A 221 29.60 -41.51 14.65
N ASN A 222 30.48 -40.68 15.21
CA ASN A 222 31.76 -41.07 15.81
C ASN A 222 32.25 -39.94 16.74
N LYS A 223 33.49 -40.03 17.25
CA LYS A 223 34.06 -39.05 18.17
C LYS A 223 34.27 -37.64 17.57
N HIS A 224 34.18 -37.49 16.26
CA HIS A 224 34.39 -36.22 15.55
C HIS A 224 33.12 -35.68 14.91
N PHE A 225 32.17 -36.52 14.52
CA PHE A 225 31.01 -36.11 13.74
C PHE A 225 29.70 -36.41 14.46
N THR A 226 28.84 -35.40 14.55
CA THR A 226 27.47 -35.51 15.05
C THR A 226 26.52 -34.89 14.03
N VAL A 227 25.39 -35.54 13.80
CA VAL A 227 24.28 -34.99 13.01
C VAL A 227 23.08 -34.77 13.89
N SER A 228 22.33 -33.70 13.67
CA SER A 228 21.09 -33.45 14.41
C SER A 228 19.98 -32.91 13.54
N VAL A 229 18.75 -33.18 13.95
CA VAL A 229 17.55 -32.51 13.44
C VAL A 229 16.92 -31.76 14.60
N ARG A 230 16.59 -30.50 14.39
CA ARG A 230 15.98 -29.62 15.38
C ARG A 230 14.79 -28.91 14.77
N ASP A 231 13.76 -28.70 15.58
CA ASP A 231 12.55 -27.99 15.17
C ASP A 231 12.10 -27.06 16.30
N SER A 232 11.84 -25.80 15.95
CA SER A 232 11.40 -24.79 16.90
C SER A 232 10.21 -23.99 16.38
N TYR A 233 9.39 -23.51 17.30
CA TYR A 233 8.26 -22.65 16.98
C TYR A 233 8.16 -21.46 17.94
N ASP A 234 8.01 -20.27 17.37
CA ASP A 234 7.53 -19.08 18.05
C ASP A 234 6.64 -18.21 17.13
N ARG A 235 6.14 -17.08 17.64
CA ARG A 235 5.25 -16.20 16.86
C ARG A 235 5.95 -15.36 15.78
N VAL A 236 7.25 -15.12 15.90
CA VAL A 236 8.06 -14.26 15.03
C VAL A 236 8.68 -15.09 13.91
N GLN A 237 9.46 -16.11 14.24
CA GLN A 237 10.19 -17.00 13.34
C GLN A 237 9.29 -18.09 12.74
N LYS A 238 8.10 -18.32 13.33
CA LYS A 238 7.20 -19.42 12.98
C LYS A 238 7.93 -20.76 13.14
N ASN A 239 7.65 -21.74 12.27
CA ASN A 239 8.27 -23.05 12.34
C ASN A 239 9.65 -23.03 11.66
N THR A 240 10.70 -23.36 12.42
CA THR A 240 12.08 -23.41 11.95
C THR A 240 12.65 -24.80 12.17
N THR A 241 12.81 -25.54 11.07
CA THR A 241 13.43 -26.87 11.06
C THR A 241 14.83 -26.79 10.49
N LEU A 242 15.79 -27.41 11.18
CA LEU A 242 17.21 -27.41 10.79
C LEU A 242 17.80 -28.80 10.84
N PHE A 243 18.59 -29.10 9.83
CA PHE A 243 19.55 -30.19 9.83
C PHE A 243 20.95 -29.63 10.14
N THR A 244 21.64 -30.23 11.09
CA THR A 244 22.96 -29.78 11.55
C THR A 244 24.00 -30.87 11.35
N VAL A 245 25.19 -30.47 10.91
CA VAL A 245 26.40 -31.29 10.98
C VAL A 245 27.40 -30.59 11.89
N ARG A 246 27.82 -31.27 12.97
CA ARG A 246 28.85 -30.82 13.91
C ARG A 246 30.12 -31.62 13.71
N PHE A 247 31.25 -30.92 13.65
CA PHE A 247 32.59 -31.48 13.72
C PHE A 247 33.25 -31.06 15.04
N THR A 248 33.85 -31.99 15.78
CA THR A 248 34.51 -31.75 17.08
C THR A 248 35.93 -32.32 17.12
N MET A 249 36.86 -31.54 17.66
CA MET A 249 38.26 -31.92 17.91
C MET A 249 38.63 -31.69 19.37
N GLY A 250 39.50 -32.57 19.90
CA GLY A 250 39.93 -32.53 21.30
C GLY A 250 38.82 -32.91 22.28
N GLY A 251 38.87 -32.37 23.50
CA GLY A 251 37.93 -32.72 24.56
C GLY A 251 38.27 -34.00 25.33
N VAL A 252 37.29 -34.51 26.09
CA VAL A 252 37.38 -35.80 26.80
C VAL A 252 36.83 -36.90 25.88
N GLU A 253 37.58 -37.98 25.68
CA GLU A 253 37.10 -39.10 24.88
C GLU A 253 35.91 -39.79 25.56
N LYS A 254 34.82 -39.98 24.81
CA LYS A 254 33.63 -40.67 25.33
C LYS A 254 33.90 -42.17 25.37
N SER A 255 33.90 -42.76 26.57
CA SER A 255 34.04 -44.21 26.75
C SER A 255 32.77 -44.95 26.30
N GLU A 256 32.90 -46.27 26.06
CA GLU A 256 31.77 -47.13 25.65
C GLU A 256 30.68 -47.22 26.72
N GLN A 257 31.05 -47.03 28.00
CA GLN A 257 30.11 -46.97 29.11
C GLN A 257 29.85 -45.51 29.49
N ALA A 258 28.60 -45.16 29.79
CA ALA A 258 28.25 -43.80 30.18
C ALA A 258 28.94 -43.40 31.50
N ASP A 259 29.79 -42.37 31.43
CA ASP A 259 30.52 -41.80 32.56
C ASP A 259 30.37 -40.27 32.55
N ILE A 260 30.08 -39.72 33.73
CA ILE A 260 29.89 -38.29 33.94
C ILE A 260 31.15 -37.47 33.66
N HIS A 261 32.34 -38.06 33.87
CA HIS A 261 33.63 -37.39 33.62
C HIS A 261 33.82 -37.05 32.13
N ASN A 262 33.24 -37.85 31.23
CA ASN A 262 33.27 -37.61 29.80
C ASN A 262 32.48 -36.37 29.37
N ARG A 263 31.65 -35.81 30.27
CA ARG A 263 30.80 -34.65 30.01
C ARG A 263 31.40 -33.32 30.46
N LEU A 264 32.57 -33.33 31.12
CA LEU A 264 33.23 -32.12 31.61
C LEU A 264 33.48 -31.07 30.54
N LEU A 265 33.67 -31.49 29.29
CA LEU A 265 33.89 -30.63 28.15
C LEU A 265 32.75 -30.72 27.12
N ASP A 266 31.54 -31.14 27.50
CA ASP A 266 30.38 -31.05 26.60
C ASP A 266 30.08 -29.56 26.25
N PRO A 267 29.64 -29.24 25.03
CA PRO A 267 29.18 -27.90 24.67
C PRO A 267 28.07 -27.40 25.58
N ILE A 268 27.94 -26.08 25.70
CA ILE A 268 26.89 -25.44 26.52
C ILE A 268 25.74 -25.02 25.58
N PRO A 269 24.56 -25.66 25.65
CA PRO A 269 23.39 -25.24 24.89
C PRO A 269 22.88 -23.87 25.35
N ARG A 270 22.85 -22.91 24.43
CA ARG A 270 22.41 -21.51 24.64
C ARG A 270 21.74 -21.00 23.37
N HIS A 271 21.14 -19.81 23.46
CA HIS A 271 20.54 -19.06 22.35
C HIS A 271 19.37 -19.76 21.65
N LEU A 272 18.52 -20.46 22.41
CA LEU A 272 17.46 -21.31 21.88
C LEU A 272 16.45 -20.57 20.99
N GLY A 273 16.26 -19.27 21.21
CA GLY A 273 15.34 -18.44 20.44
C GLY A 273 15.93 -17.84 19.16
N THR A 274 17.08 -18.30 18.68
CA THR A 274 17.79 -17.63 17.57
C THR A 274 18.26 -18.57 16.46
N TRP A 275 17.65 -19.73 16.34
CA TRP A 275 18.09 -20.73 15.36
C TRP A 275 17.77 -20.37 13.90
N ASP A 276 17.08 -19.26 13.63
CA ASP A 276 16.88 -18.73 12.27
C ASP A 276 17.77 -17.52 11.91
N THR A 277 18.60 -17.06 12.84
CA THR A 277 19.40 -15.83 12.71
C THR A 277 20.84 -16.06 13.14
N GLY A 278 21.78 -15.30 12.56
CA GLY A 278 23.15 -15.28 13.05
C GLY A 278 23.35 -14.58 14.40
N SER A 279 22.36 -13.82 14.88
CA SER A 279 22.37 -13.19 16.22
C SER A 279 22.23 -14.24 17.33
N GLY A 280 22.72 -13.91 18.54
CA GLY A 280 22.51 -14.67 19.78
C GLY A 280 21.36 -14.14 20.64
N ILE A 281 20.68 -13.07 20.19
CA ILE A 281 19.48 -12.55 20.83
C ILE A 281 18.36 -12.29 19.81
N PRO A 282 17.10 -12.63 20.12
CA PRO A 282 15.95 -12.27 19.28
C PRO A 282 15.73 -10.76 19.24
N SER A 283 15.33 -10.24 18.09
CA SER A 283 15.01 -8.81 17.88
C SER A 283 13.68 -8.62 17.16
N GLN A 284 13.08 -7.44 17.35
CA GLN A 284 11.87 -7.00 16.65
C GLN A 284 11.96 -5.50 16.37
N GLN A 285 11.24 -5.02 15.35
CA GLN A 285 11.09 -3.59 15.08
C GLN A 285 9.82 -3.03 15.71
N ALA A 286 9.88 -1.79 16.18
CA ALA A 286 8.74 -1.06 16.71
C ALA A 286 8.83 0.45 16.39
N PHE A 287 7.68 1.12 16.36
CA PHE A 287 7.62 2.58 16.27
C PHE A 287 7.42 3.19 17.65
N ILE A 288 8.25 4.18 17.99
CA ILE A 288 8.19 4.90 19.27
C ILE A 288 7.89 6.37 18.99
N ASN A 289 6.82 6.88 19.56
CA ASN A 289 6.54 8.31 19.54
C ASN A 289 7.61 9.07 20.35
N THR A 290 8.25 10.05 19.72
CA THR A 290 9.25 10.91 20.37
C THR A 290 8.61 11.97 21.28
N GLY A 291 7.32 12.25 21.09
CA GLY A 291 6.61 13.35 21.74
C GLY A 291 6.99 14.73 21.21
N ILE A 292 7.77 14.81 20.13
CA ILE A 292 8.15 16.06 19.47
C ILE A 292 7.14 16.36 18.36
N PRO A 293 6.23 17.33 18.55
CA PRO A 293 5.36 17.78 17.48
C PRO A 293 6.16 18.63 16.48
N VAL A 294 5.93 18.40 15.20
CA VAL A 294 6.48 19.19 14.09
C VAL A 294 5.35 19.75 13.25
N LEU A 295 5.52 20.99 12.76
CA LEU A 295 4.59 21.61 11.84
C LEU A 295 4.62 20.84 10.51
N THR A 296 3.50 20.23 10.14
CA THR A 296 3.37 19.45 8.90
C THR A 296 2.65 20.20 7.79
N ARG A 297 1.78 21.14 8.17
CA ARG A 297 1.09 22.04 7.26
C ARG A 297 0.67 23.31 8.00
N ASP A 298 0.74 24.43 7.32
CA ASP A 298 0.28 25.73 7.79
C ASP A 298 -0.76 26.32 6.82
N ASN A 299 -1.21 27.55 7.13
CA ASN A 299 -2.17 28.30 6.33
C ASN A 299 -3.49 27.53 6.09
N ILE A 300 -3.96 26.81 7.11
CA ILE A 300 -5.20 26.03 7.06
C ILE A 300 -6.38 26.85 7.56
N TRP A 301 -7.45 26.92 6.78
CA TRP A 301 -8.68 27.63 7.12
C TRP A 301 -9.83 26.62 7.29
N PHE A 302 -10.36 26.53 8.51
CA PHE A 302 -11.30 25.49 8.91
C PHE A 302 -12.75 25.94 8.74
N PHE A 303 -13.55 25.12 8.05
CA PHE A 303 -14.99 25.33 7.87
C PHE A 303 -15.78 24.12 8.35
N SER A 304 -16.95 24.35 8.95
CA SER A 304 -17.89 23.31 9.36
C SER A 304 -19.29 23.86 9.68
N SER A 305 -20.28 22.99 9.85
CA SER A 305 -21.66 23.31 10.26
C SER A 305 -21.73 23.94 11.65
N ILE A 306 -20.69 23.76 12.46
CA ILE A 306 -20.54 24.36 13.78
C ILE A 306 -19.38 25.34 13.68
N GLY A 307 -19.63 26.62 13.90
CA GLY A 307 -18.66 27.67 13.69
C GLY A 307 -19.29 29.06 13.82
N SER A 308 -18.52 30.07 13.46
CA SER A 308 -18.95 31.47 13.40
C SER A 308 -18.96 31.99 11.96
N PRO A 309 -19.80 32.97 11.60
CA PRO A 309 -19.71 33.62 10.29
C PRO A 309 -18.33 34.22 10.06
N PHE A 310 -17.82 34.13 8.83
CA PHE A 310 -16.58 34.81 8.44
C PHE A 310 -16.76 36.33 8.47
N VAL A 311 -15.81 37.04 9.10
CA VAL A 311 -15.78 38.51 9.14
C VAL A 311 -14.40 38.98 8.70
N ALA A 312 -14.28 39.51 7.49
CA ALA A 312 -13.01 39.92 6.89
C ALA A 312 -12.15 40.84 7.81
N ALA A 313 -12.77 41.73 8.58
CA ALA A 313 -12.09 42.61 9.53
C ALA A 313 -11.32 41.89 10.64
N ASN A 314 -11.65 40.63 10.94
CA ASN A 314 -10.98 39.83 11.97
C ASN A 314 -9.69 39.15 11.48
N GLY A 315 -9.35 39.22 10.18
CA GLY A 315 -8.12 38.66 9.61
C GLY A 315 -7.89 37.19 9.99
N PHE A 316 -6.67 36.86 10.46
CA PHE A 316 -6.22 35.53 10.93
C PHE A 316 -6.90 35.02 12.22
N SER A 317 -7.83 35.78 12.80
CA SER A 317 -8.65 35.27 13.92
C SER A 317 -9.89 34.50 13.42
N ASN A 318 -10.19 34.54 12.11
CA ASN A 318 -11.28 33.76 11.50
C ASN A 318 -10.81 32.33 11.18
N CYS A 319 -11.76 31.39 11.16
CA CYS A 319 -11.58 30.03 10.62
C CYS A 319 -10.33 29.31 11.15
N THR A 320 -9.99 29.54 12.41
CA THR A 320 -8.97 28.77 13.12
C THR A 320 -9.57 27.44 13.57
N PHE A 321 -8.75 26.46 13.95
CA PHE A 321 -9.24 25.19 14.46
C PHE A 321 -10.13 25.35 15.71
N GLU A 322 -9.80 26.30 16.59
CA GLU A 322 -10.55 26.58 17.81
C GLU A 322 -11.84 27.38 17.53
N ASN A 323 -11.91 28.08 16.40
CA ASN A 323 -13.05 28.90 15.99
C ASN A 323 -13.28 28.77 14.48
N ASN A 324 -13.80 27.61 14.08
CA ASN A 324 -14.13 27.30 12.70
C ASN A 324 -15.10 28.34 12.11
N CYS A 325 -15.01 28.54 10.80
CA CYS A 325 -16.02 29.27 10.06
C CYS A 325 -17.22 28.39 9.74
N LEU A 326 -18.41 28.98 9.67
CA LEU A 326 -19.61 28.28 9.23
C LEU A 326 -19.46 27.81 7.78
N ASP A 327 -20.01 26.65 7.46
CA ASP A 327 -20.12 26.11 6.10
C ASP A 327 -20.76 27.10 5.11
N THR A 328 -21.79 27.84 5.53
CA THR A 328 -22.41 28.93 4.76
C THR A 328 -21.49 30.11 4.48
N SER A 329 -20.38 30.26 5.21
CA SER A 329 -19.36 31.28 4.95
C SER A 329 -18.36 30.86 3.87
N PHE A 330 -18.35 29.60 3.45
CA PHE A 330 -17.52 29.15 2.32
C PHE A 330 -18.17 29.56 0.99
N ASN A 331 -17.94 30.81 0.61
CA ASN A 331 -18.50 31.46 -0.58
C ASN A 331 -17.46 32.39 -1.23
N GLN A 332 -17.75 32.93 -2.42
CA GLN A 332 -16.77 33.69 -3.20
C GLN A 332 -16.17 34.89 -2.44
N PRO A 333 -16.95 35.78 -1.80
CA PRO A 333 -16.38 36.88 -1.02
C PRO A 333 -15.40 36.44 0.07
N THR A 334 -15.67 35.34 0.76
CA THR A 334 -14.76 34.80 1.79
C THR A 334 -13.50 34.22 1.17
N VAL A 335 -13.62 33.44 0.09
CA VAL A 335 -12.48 32.84 -0.61
C VAL A 335 -11.53 33.91 -1.14
N ASP A 336 -12.07 35.00 -1.69
CA ASP A 336 -11.30 36.15 -2.18
C ASP A 336 -10.69 36.97 -1.04
N ALA A 337 -11.44 37.20 0.04
CA ALA A 337 -10.92 37.90 1.21
C ALA A 337 -9.74 37.15 1.82
N ILE A 338 -9.86 35.83 1.99
CA ILE A 338 -8.77 34.98 2.49
C ILE A 338 -7.57 35.03 1.55
N ASN A 339 -7.78 34.98 0.24
CA ASN A 339 -6.68 35.13 -0.71
C ASN A 339 -5.95 36.47 -0.55
N GLY A 340 -6.68 37.55 -0.25
CA GLY A 340 -6.14 38.90 -0.12
C GLY A 340 -5.14 39.07 1.04
N PHE A 341 -5.30 38.34 2.15
CA PHE A 341 -4.37 38.40 3.28
C PHE A 341 -3.58 37.11 3.53
N SER A 342 -3.99 35.97 2.97
CA SER A 342 -3.32 34.67 3.08
C SER A 342 -3.38 33.89 1.76
N PRO A 343 -2.57 34.27 0.75
CA PRO A 343 -2.51 33.54 -0.52
C PRO A 343 -2.07 32.09 -0.31
N ASN A 344 -2.42 31.20 -1.25
CA ASN A 344 -2.17 29.76 -1.16
C ASN A 344 -2.83 29.07 0.06
N ALA A 345 -3.99 29.57 0.49
CA ALA A 345 -4.73 29.01 1.62
C ALA A 345 -5.17 27.56 1.39
N ASN A 346 -5.09 26.75 2.46
CA ASN A 346 -5.58 25.38 2.51
C ASN A 346 -6.95 25.35 3.20
N PHE A 347 -8.04 25.23 2.45
CA PHE A 347 -9.39 25.13 3.00
C PHE A 347 -9.68 23.71 3.48
N TYR A 348 -9.90 23.55 4.77
CA TYR A 348 -10.30 22.28 5.39
C TYR A 348 -11.80 22.29 5.64
N LEU A 349 -12.52 21.43 4.91
CA LEU A 349 -13.97 21.30 5.01
C LEU A 349 -14.30 20.13 5.94
N GLY A 350 -14.89 20.45 7.10
CA GLY A 350 -15.43 19.48 8.05
C GLY A 350 -16.87 19.11 7.70
N ASN A 351 -17.61 18.58 8.68
CA ASN A 351 -19.05 18.31 8.51
C ASN A 351 -19.79 19.61 8.17
N GLY A 352 -20.64 19.63 7.15
CA GLY A 352 -21.32 20.84 6.69
C GLY A 352 -22.01 20.65 5.35
N THR A 353 -22.90 21.59 5.01
CA THR A 353 -23.50 21.70 3.67
C THR A 353 -22.94 22.95 3.00
N TYR A 354 -21.97 22.76 2.12
CA TYR A 354 -21.34 23.86 1.39
C TYR A 354 -22.15 24.11 0.13
N ALA A 355 -22.87 25.22 0.07
CA ALA A 355 -23.71 25.54 -1.07
C ALA A 355 -23.33 26.91 -1.66
N ASN A 356 -23.12 26.94 -2.97
CA ASN A 356 -22.79 28.16 -3.68
C ASN A 356 -24.02 28.73 -4.40
N LEU A 357 -25.05 29.12 -3.66
CA LEU A 357 -26.34 29.49 -4.24
C LEU A 357 -26.65 30.98 -4.13
N THR A 358 -26.61 31.64 -5.29
CA THR A 358 -27.71 32.51 -5.74
C THR A 358 -28.01 32.22 -7.23
N GLY A 359 -29.10 31.51 -7.57
CA GLY A 359 -29.53 31.37 -8.98
C GLY A 359 -30.80 30.49 -9.16
N MET A 360 -31.67 30.86 -10.11
CA MET A 360 -32.99 30.24 -10.41
C MET A 360 -32.92 29.10 -11.45
N PRO A 361 -33.89 28.16 -11.48
CA PRO A 361 -33.84 26.92 -12.26
C PRO A 361 -33.54 27.16 -13.74
N PHE A 362 -32.55 26.42 -14.25
CA PHE A 362 -32.11 26.45 -15.64
C PHE A 362 -33.18 25.84 -16.57
N ALA A 363 -33.61 26.61 -17.58
CA ALA A 363 -34.25 26.09 -18.77
C ALA A 363 -33.17 25.97 -19.87
N PRO A 364 -32.99 24.82 -20.53
CA PRO A 364 -31.79 24.49 -21.32
C PRO A 364 -31.49 25.34 -22.57
N HIS A 365 -32.25 26.40 -22.85
CA HIS A 365 -32.17 27.12 -24.12
C HIS A 365 -32.26 28.66 -24.05
N LEU A 366 -32.11 29.30 -22.88
CA LEU A 366 -32.06 30.78 -22.78
C LEU A 366 -30.74 31.29 -22.20
N ALA A 367 -30.27 32.40 -22.79
CA ALA A 367 -28.96 33.01 -22.60
C ALA A 367 -28.57 33.26 -21.13
N PHE A 368 -27.33 32.84 -20.81
CA PHE A 368 -26.44 33.25 -19.71
C PHE A 368 -27.05 34.18 -18.64
N VAL A 369 -27.58 33.59 -17.56
CA VAL A 369 -27.59 34.22 -16.24
C VAL A 369 -26.54 33.47 -15.42
N PRO A 370 -25.56 34.14 -14.80
CA PRO A 370 -24.47 33.43 -14.13
C PRO A 370 -25.02 32.70 -12.91
N ALA A 371 -25.09 31.37 -12.99
CA ALA A 371 -25.04 30.55 -11.79
C ALA A 371 -23.74 30.90 -11.06
N SER A 372 -23.81 31.11 -9.74
CA SER A 372 -22.63 31.41 -8.93
C SER A 372 -21.69 30.20 -8.97
N ASN A 373 -20.59 30.33 -9.71
CA ASN A 373 -19.46 29.40 -9.68
C ASN A 373 -18.52 29.82 -8.55
N LEU A 374 -17.95 28.88 -7.81
CA LEU A 374 -16.96 29.20 -6.79
C LEU A 374 -15.60 29.09 -7.48
N ASN A 375 -14.94 30.23 -7.61
CA ASN A 375 -13.62 30.33 -8.18
C ASN A 375 -12.58 30.22 -7.07
N LEU A 376 -11.79 29.15 -7.11
CA LEU A 376 -10.59 29.05 -6.28
C LEU A 376 -9.50 29.89 -6.92
N ASN A 377 -9.02 30.89 -6.17
CA ASN A 377 -7.90 31.71 -6.60
C ASN A 377 -6.64 30.84 -6.75
N GLU A 378 -5.70 31.32 -7.57
CA GLU A 378 -4.46 30.60 -7.82
C GLU A 378 -3.74 30.20 -6.52
N GLY A 379 -3.31 28.95 -6.44
CA GLY A 379 -2.58 28.39 -5.31
C GLY A 379 -3.44 27.92 -4.13
N GLN A 380 -4.74 28.25 -4.10
CA GLN A 380 -5.63 27.79 -3.05
C GLN A 380 -5.95 26.29 -3.20
N ALA A 381 -6.15 25.61 -2.08
CA ALA A 381 -6.46 24.20 -2.03
C ALA A 381 -7.71 23.91 -1.21
N VAL A 382 -8.48 22.89 -1.56
CA VAL A 382 -9.64 22.42 -0.80
C VAL A 382 -9.47 20.95 -0.46
N TYR A 383 -9.66 20.64 0.83
CA TYR A 383 -9.59 19.29 1.38
C TYR A 383 -10.86 18.96 2.13
N GLY A 384 -11.55 17.89 1.73
CA GLY A 384 -12.58 17.29 2.57
C GLY A 384 -11.98 16.49 3.71
N ARG A 385 -12.46 16.76 4.93
CA ARG A 385 -11.90 16.19 6.16
C ARG A 385 -12.96 15.59 7.07
N SER A 386 -12.56 14.64 7.93
CA SER A 386 -13.38 14.11 9.03
C SER A 386 -13.85 15.23 9.98
N SER A 387 -14.77 14.93 10.89
CA SER A 387 -15.31 15.94 11.83
C SER A 387 -14.25 16.57 12.76
N ASP A 388 -13.17 15.83 13.03
CA ASP A 388 -12.01 16.25 13.81
C ASP A 388 -10.84 16.73 12.92
N PHE A 389 -11.04 16.80 11.61
CA PHE A 389 -10.08 17.24 10.59
C PHE A 389 -8.83 16.38 10.37
N THR A 390 -8.63 15.31 11.15
CA THR A 390 -7.38 14.51 11.16
C THR A 390 -7.23 13.59 9.94
N SER A 391 -8.32 13.23 9.28
CA SER A 391 -8.34 12.29 8.15
C SER A 391 -9.11 12.83 6.95
N GLY A 392 -8.81 12.33 5.75
CA GLY A 392 -9.55 12.66 4.53
C GLY A 392 -10.95 12.07 4.57
N PHE A 393 -11.97 12.87 4.26
CA PHE A 393 -13.36 12.42 4.20
C PHE A 393 -14.11 13.21 3.14
N LEU A 394 -14.87 12.52 2.29
CA LEU A 394 -15.56 13.15 1.16
C LEU A 394 -16.58 14.20 1.63
N ARG A 395 -16.42 15.46 1.21
CA ARG A 395 -17.33 16.57 1.54
C ARG A 395 -18.07 17.12 0.33
N ASP A 396 -19.36 17.33 0.51
CA ASP A 396 -20.25 17.77 -0.56
C ASP A 396 -20.22 19.29 -0.71
N ILE A 397 -19.88 19.77 -1.90
CA ILE A 397 -20.03 21.15 -2.35
C ILE A 397 -21.10 21.17 -3.43
N LYS A 398 -22.14 21.97 -3.23
CA LYS A 398 -23.21 22.19 -4.20
C LYS A 398 -22.89 23.36 -5.12
N GLY A 399 -22.97 23.14 -6.42
CA GLY A 399 -22.73 24.13 -7.47
C GLY A 399 -21.66 23.68 -8.47
N SER A 400 -20.94 24.64 -9.03
CA SER A 400 -19.78 24.43 -9.92
C SER A 400 -18.54 25.11 -9.36
N LEU A 401 -17.36 24.57 -9.65
CA LEU A 401 -16.07 25.12 -9.23
C LEU A 401 -15.20 25.47 -10.43
N ILE A 402 -14.52 26.61 -10.32
CA ILE A 402 -13.49 27.04 -11.27
C ILE A 402 -12.13 26.95 -10.60
N LEU A 403 -11.18 26.29 -11.26
CA LEU A 403 -9.79 26.13 -10.82
C LEU A 403 -8.87 26.93 -11.76
N THR A 404 -8.21 27.95 -11.21
CA THR A 404 -7.50 28.99 -11.99
C THR A 404 -5.98 28.87 -11.98
N GLY A 405 -5.40 27.96 -11.20
CA GLY A 405 -3.97 27.65 -11.26
C GLY A 405 -3.42 27.17 -9.93
N ASN A 406 -2.43 26.27 -9.94
CA ASN A 406 -1.76 25.78 -8.72
C ASN A 406 -2.72 25.26 -7.63
N ASN A 407 -3.94 24.85 -8.01
CA ASN A 407 -4.97 24.43 -7.08
C ASN A 407 -4.88 22.94 -6.77
N THR A 408 -5.19 22.59 -5.51
CA THR A 408 -5.38 21.19 -5.09
C THR A 408 -6.82 20.97 -4.63
N PHE A 409 -7.40 19.85 -5.04
CA PHE A 409 -8.76 19.47 -4.72
C PHE A 409 -8.80 18.00 -4.30
N ASP A 410 -9.00 17.73 -3.02
CA ASP A 410 -8.84 16.38 -2.46
C ASP A 410 -9.99 16.01 -1.52
N PHE A 411 -10.55 14.80 -1.67
CA PHE A 411 -11.71 14.33 -0.90
C PHE A 411 -12.92 15.27 -0.96
N VAL A 412 -13.24 15.81 -2.13
CA VAL A 412 -14.42 16.66 -2.30
C VAL A 412 -15.37 16.07 -3.34
N ARG A 413 -16.67 16.17 -3.05
CA ARG A 413 -17.75 15.81 -3.96
C ARG A 413 -18.45 17.07 -4.44
N VAL A 414 -18.38 17.34 -5.73
CA VAL A 414 -19.13 18.44 -6.36
C VAL A 414 -20.46 17.89 -6.86
N LEU A 415 -21.56 18.43 -6.36
CA LEU A 415 -22.90 18.08 -6.79
C LEU A 415 -23.55 19.27 -7.45
N ASN A 416 -24.31 19.04 -8.52
CA ASN A 416 -25.16 20.11 -9.01
C ASN A 416 -26.27 20.36 -7.99
N ASP A 417 -26.79 21.58 -7.96
CA ASP A 417 -27.97 21.93 -7.21
C ASP A 417 -29.09 22.11 -8.23
N GLU A 418 -30.03 21.18 -8.31
CA GLU A 418 -31.19 21.21 -9.23
C GLU A 418 -30.87 21.48 -10.72
N GLY A 419 -29.72 21.02 -11.21
CA GLY A 419 -29.37 21.13 -12.64
C GLY A 419 -28.97 22.52 -13.13
N HIS A 420 -28.70 23.48 -12.23
CA HIS A 420 -28.41 24.89 -12.59
C HIS A 420 -27.11 25.07 -13.36
N ASN A 421 -26.12 24.20 -13.15
CA ASN A 421 -24.80 24.31 -13.77
C ASN A 421 -24.62 23.25 -14.86
N PRO A 422 -24.23 23.60 -16.10
CA PRO A 422 -23.96 22.61 -17.12
C PRO A 422 -22.67 21.82 -16.86
N VAL A 423 -21.71 22.42 -16.14
CA VAL A 423 -20.38 21.84 -15.89
C VAL A 423 -20.08 21.75 -14.39
N GLY A 424 -19.54 20.61 -13.93
CA GLY A 424 -19.16 20.41 -12.53
C GLY A 424 -17.85 21.11 -12.14
N LEU A 425 -16.76 20.77 -12.83
CA LEU A 425 -15.45 21.43 -12.68
C LEU A 425 -15.04 22.12 -13.97
N VAL A 426 -14.64 23.38 -13.86
CA VAL A 426 -14.03 24.15 -14.95
C VAL A 426 -12.57 24.42 -14.60
N ILE A 427 -11.65 23.96 -15.43
CA ILE A 427 -10.21 24.10 -15.23
C ILE A 427 -9.67 25.01 -16.32
N SER A 428 -9.27 26.22 -15.93
CA SER A 428 -8.69 27.23 -16.84
C SER A 428 -7.22 27.56 -16.52
N GLY A 429 -6.70 27.03 -15.41
CA GLY A 429 -5.33 27.23 -14.95
C GLY A 429 -4.44 25.99 -15.07
N SER A 430 -3.14 26.19 -14.92
CA SER A 430 -2.14 25.12 -14.93
C SER A 430 -1.78 24.60 -13.54
N ASN A 431 -1.13 23.43 -13.45
CA ASN A 431 -0.67 22.79 -12.21
C ASN A 431 -1.84 22.47 -11.25
N ILE A 432 -2.82 21.71 -11.74
CA ILE A 432 -4.02 21.38 -11.00
C ILE A 432 -3.98 19.93 -10.57
N LYS A 433 -4.27 19.66 -9.30
CA LYS A 433 -4.29 18.32 -8.74
C LYS A 433 -5.65 18.00 -8.13
N ILE A 434 -6.36 17.04 -8.72
CA ILE A 434 -7.65 16.54 -8.22
C ILE A 434 -7.47 15.09 -7.77
N THR A 435 -7.79 14.78 -6.52
CA THR A 435 -7.58 13.45 -5.94
C THR A 435 -8.77 12.98 -5.10
N ASN A 436 -9.06 11.68 -5.12
CA ASN A 436 -10.06 11.05 -4.23
C ASN A 436 -11.43 11.76 -4.22
N SER A 437 -11.80 12.35 -5.36
CA SER A 437 -12.91 13.29 -5.45
C SER A 437 -14.03 12.73 -6.31
N THR A 438 -15.21 13.34 -6.21
CA THR A 438 -16.37 12.97 -7.03
C THR A 438 -16.93 14.23 -7.69
N VAL A 439 -17.28 14.14 -8.97
CA VAL A 439 -17.91 15.24 -9.71
C VAL A 439 -19.19 14.72 -10.33
N GLY A 440 -20.33 15.29 -9.95
CA GLY A 440 -21.66 14.90 -10.42
C GLY A 440 -22.32 13.81 -9.59
N GLY A 441 -23.65 13.74 -9.73
CA GLY A 441 -24.49 12.67 -9.19
C GLY A 441 -25.32 12.01 -10.29
N ASN A 442 -25.91 10.85 -9.98
CA ASN A 442 -26.72 10.05 -10.90
C ASN A 442 -28.23 10.35 -10.80
N SER A 443 -28.59 11.59 -10.46
CA SER A 443 -29.97 12.06 -10.39
C SER A 443 -30.17 13.28 -11.28
N THR A 444 -31.43 13.52 -11.68
CA THR A 444 -31.80 14.71 -12.45
C THR A 444 -31.53 16.02 -11.72
N SER A 445 -31.55 16.03 -10.38
CA SER A 445 -31.23 17.20 -9.56
C SER A 445 -29.73 17.44 -9.37
N GLN A 446 -28.89 16.41 -9.55
CA GLN A 446 -27.44 16.50 -9.36
C GLN A 446 -26.63 16.38 -10.66
N LYS A 447 -27.33 16.46 -11.81
CA LYS A 447 -26.77 16.20 -13.13
C LYS A 447 -25.83 17.30 -13.59
N PHE A 448 -24.67 16.96 -14.13
CA PHE A 448 -23.90 17.87 -14.99
C PHE A 448 -23.94 17.34 -16.42
N GLN A 449 -24.16 18.22 -17.40
CA GLN A 449 -23.99 17.86 -18.81
C GLN A 449 -22.52 17.58 -19.11
N SER A 450 -21.59 18.23 -18.40
CA SER A 450 -20.19 17.86 -18.41
C SER A 450 -19.60 17.74 -17.01
N ALA A 451 -18.96 16.62 -16.69
CA ALA A 451 -18.37 16.49 -15.36
C ALA A 451 -17.18 17.44 -15.22
N VAL A 452 -16.25 17.41 -16.17
CA VAL A 452 -15.05 18.25 -16.16
C VAL A 452 -14.83 18.90 -17.52
N ASN A 453 -14.57 20.21 -17.53
CA ASN A 453 -14.07 20.94 -18.69
C ASN A 453 -12.68 21.51 -18.40
N ILE A 454 -11.72 21.24 -19.28
CA ILE A 454 -10.33 21.68 -19.19
C ILE A 454 -10.01 22.50 -20.44
N GLU A 455 -9.76 23.78 -20.30
CA GLU A 455 -9.50 24.69 -21.42
C GLU A 455 -8.24 25.52 -21.19
N GLY A 456 -7.29 25.45 -22.12
CA GLY A 456 -6.07 26.26 -22.06
C GLY A 456 -5.14 25.93 -20.89
N ALA A 457 -5.28 24.74 -20.30
CA ALA A 457 -4.55 24.34 -19.09
C ALA A 457 -3.33 23.48 -19.40
N SER A 458 -2.37 23.46 -18.47
CA SER A 458 -1.24 22.52 -18.52
C SER A 458 -0.97 21.86 -17.17
N ASN A 459 -0.41 20.65 -17.18
CA ASN A 459 -0.07 19.91 -15.96
C ASN A 459 -1.29 19.70 -15.04
N VAL A 460 -2.35 19.09 -15.58
CA VAL A 460 -3.53 18.73 -14.80
C VAL A 460 -3.48 17.24 -14.50
N THR A 461 -3.59 16.87 -13.22
CA THR A 461 -3.71 15.47 -12.80
C THR A 461 -5.02 15.26 -12.07
N ILE A 462 -5.84 14.36 -12.60
CA ILE A 462 -7.04 13.86 -11.93
C ILE A 462 -6.79 12.40 -11.60
N GLN A 463 -6.90 12.02 -10.33
CA GLN A 463 -6.66 10.64 -9.92
C GLN A 463 -7.62 10.11 -8.85
N ASN A 464 -7.83 8.79 -8.86
CA ASN A 464 -8.67 8.07 -7.90
C ASN A 464 -10.07 8.72 -7.75
N SER A 465 -10.63 9.24 -8.84
CA SER A 465 -11.83 10.08 -8.79
C SER A 465 -12.97 9.49 -9.62
N LEU A 466 -14.20 9.82 -9.23
CA LEU A 466 -15.42 9.49 -9.96
C LEU A 466 -15.92 10.73 -10.69
N LEU A 467 -15.97 10.70 -12.03
CA LEU A 467 -16.43 11.79 -12.87
C LEU A 467 -17.71 11.35 -13.57
N ASN A 468 -18.85 11.93 -13.19
CA ASN A 468 -20.16 11.54 -13.67
C ASN A 468 -20.82 12.69 -14.44
N ALA A 469 -21.04 12.47 -15.73
CA ALA A 469 -21.86 13.32 -16.57
C ALA A 469 -23.21 12.63 -16.80
N PHE A 470 -24.29 13.35 -16.53
CA PHE A 470 -25.65 12.82 -16.61
C PHE A 470 -26.55 13.76 -17.39
N LEU A 471 -27.37 13.18 -18.26
CA LEU A 471 -28.41 13.88 -19.00
C LEU A 471 -29.67 13.01 -19.07
N ASP A 472 -30.80 13.54 -18.63
CA ASP A 472 -32.13 13.01 -18.96
C ASP A 472 -32.93 14.18 -19.51
N ASN A 473 -33.14 14.16 -20.83
CA ASN A 473 -33.72 15.26 -21.58
C ASN A 473 -35.11 14.90 -22.12
N SER A 474 -36.09 15.73 -21.76
CA SER A 474 -37.46 15.67 -22.27
C SER A 474 -37.80 16.85 -23.20
N ASP A 475 -36.83 17.69 -23.53
CA ASP A 475 -37.05 18.87 -24.36
C ASP A 475 -36.84 18.56 -25.85
N PRO A 476 -37.50 19.31 -26.76
CA PRO A 476 -37.53 19.01 -28.19
C PRO A 476 -36.29 19.55 -28.93
N PHE A 477 -35.09 19.32 -28.39
CA PHE A 477 -33.83 19.78 -28.96
C PHE A 477 -32.77 18.69 -28.92
N ASP A 478 -31.82 18.77 -29.84
CA ASP A 478 -30.61 17.96 -29.83
C ASP A 478 -29.78 18.28 -28.59
N THR A 479 -29.18 17.26 -27.98
CA THR A 479 -28.41 17.43 -26.74
C THR A 479 -27.15 16.60 -26.72
N ASN A 480 -26.20 17.03 -25.88
CA ASN A 480 -24.97 16.32 -25.63
C ASN A 480 -24.65 16.20 -24.13
N SER A 481 -23.87 15.18 -23.79
CA SER A 481 -23.31 14.95 -22.47
C SER A 481 -21.87 14.48 -22.61
N THR A 482 -20.96 15.04 -21.83
CA THR A 482 -19.52 14.77 -21.93
C THR A 482 -18.91 14.46 -20.57
N GLY A 483 -18.19 13.34 -20.42
CA GLY A 483 -17.49 13.04 -19.16
C GLY A 483 -16.40 14.06 -18.90
N VAL A 484 -15.38 14.10 -19.76
CA VAL A 484 -14.24 15.01 -19.67
C VAL A 484 -14.00 15.68 -21.02
N LEU A 485 -14.13 17.00 -21.07
CA LEU A 485 -13.80 17.83 -22.22
C LEU A 485 -12.42 18.47 -22.01
N ILE A 486 -11.51 18.30 -22.95
CA ILE A 486 -10.14 18.81 -22.90
C ILE A 486 -9.84 19.56 -24.19
N GLN A 487 -9.56 20.86 -24.09
CA GLN A 487 -9.34 21.74 -25.22
C GLN A 487 -8.06 22.56 -25.03
N ASN A 488 -7.22 22.65 -26.05
CA ASN A 488 -5.99 23.47 -26.04
C ASN A 488 -5.09 23.23 -24.82
N SER A 489 -4.97 21.99 -24.37
CA SER A 489 -4.38 21.67 -23.08
C SER A 489 -3.27 20.63 -23.20
N THR A 490 -2.24 20.71 -22.37
CA THR A 490 -1.07 19.82 -22.46
C THR A 490 -0.74 19.15 -21.13
N ASN A 491 -0.18 17.95 -21.18
CA ASN A 491 0.17 17.17 -19.98
C ASN A 491 -1.03 16.97 -19.03
N ILE A 492 -2.10 16.41 -19.57
CA ILE A 492 -3.31 16.07 -18.82
C ILE A 492 -3.27 14.59 -18.47
N ASN A 493 -3.31 14.27 -17.17
CA ASN A 493 -3.17 12.91 -16.66
C ASN A 493 -4.44 12.48 -15.94
N LEU A 494 -5.08 11.40 -16.42
CA LEU A 494 -6.24 10.76 -15.83
C LEU A 494 -5.84 9.37 -15.33
N ILE A 495 -5.70 9.19 -14.02
CA ILE A 495 -5.13 7.98 -13.41
C ILE A 495 -6.11 7.34 -12.44
N ASN A 496 -6.44 6.05 -12.58
CA ASN A 496 -7.36 5.35 -11.66
C ASN A 496 -8.74 6.01 -11.53
N ASN A 497 -9.25 6.62 -12.60
CA ASN A 497 -10.54 7.30 -12.57
C ASN A 497 -11.66 6.39 -13.07
N ASN A 498 -12.88 6.62 -12.57
CA ASN A 498 -14.09 6.09 -13.16
C ASN A 498 -14.87 7.25 -13.81
N ILE A 499 -14.96 7.24 -15.13
CA ILE A 499 -15.62 8.26 -15.95
C ILE A 499 -16.91 7.63 -16.46
N ILE A 500 -18.04 8.18 -16.03
CA ILE A 500 -19.37 7.68 -16.37
C ILE A 500 -20.13 8.78 -17.11
N VAL A 501 -20.71 8.42 -18.25
CA VAL A 501 -21.56 9.29 -19.05
C VAL A 501 -22.85 8.57 -19.35
N ASP A 502 -23.93 8.99 -18.71
CA ASP A 502 -25.27 8.46 -18.92
C ASP A 502 -26.16 9.55 -19.52
N ALA A 503 -26.61 9.34 -20.76
CA ALA A 503 -27.40 10.33 -21.47
C ALA A 503 -28.67 9.68 -22.04
N THR A 504 -29.82 10.27 -21.75
CA THR A 504 -31.14 9.82 -22.21
C THR A 504 -31.87 10.96 -22.91
N GLN A 505 -32.40 10.66 -24.11
CA GLN A 505 -33.22 11.56 -24.91
C GLN A 505 -34.63 10.97 -25.05
N ARG A 506 -35.65 11.71 -24.59
CA ARG A 506 -37.05 11.25 -24.57
C ARG A 506 -37.92 11.82 -25.70
N THR A 507 -37.40 12.76 -26.47
CA THR A 507 -38.10 13.36 -27.63
C THR A 507 -37.38 13.03 -28.94
N ALA A 508 -38.07 13.24 -30.06
CA ALA A 508 -37.62 12.92 -31.43
C ALA A 508 -36.46 13.82 -31.94
N ASN A 509 -35.36 13.86 -31.19
CA ASN A 509 -34.16 14.63 -31.48
C ASN A 509 -32.91 13.76 -31.29
N SER A 510 -31.78 14.27 -31.74
CA SER A 510 -30.49 13.60 -31.67
C SER A 510 -29.87 13.72 -30.27
N LEU A 511 -29.03 12.74 -29.94
CA LEU A 511 -28.34 12.61 -28.67
C LEU A 511 -26.87 12.25 -28.92
N SER A 512 -25.96 12.94 -28.22
CA SER A 512 -24.53 12.61 -28.20
C SER A 512 -24.01 12.43 -26.77
N ALA A 513 -23.56 11.22 -26.42
CA ALA A 513 -22.84 10.94 -25.18
C ALA A 513 -21.37 10.69 -25.49
N GLN A 514 -20.45 11.39 -24.83
CA GLN A 514 -19.02 11.34 -25.12
C GLN A 514 -18.21 11.17 -23.82
N GLY A 515 -17.36 10.15 -23.73
CA GLY A 515 -16.57 9.87 -22.53
C GLY A 515 -15.47 10.90 -22.30
N ILE A 516 -14.43 10.86 -23.12
CA ILE A 516 -13.32 11.80 -23.12
C ILE A 516 -13.21 12.46 -24.50
N ILE A 517 -13.11 13.79 -24.53
CA ILE A 517 -12.83 14.56 -25.75
C ILE A 517 -11.50 15.28 -25.58
N ALA A 518 -10.56 14.99 -26.48
CA ALA A 518 -9.24 15.63 -26.54
C ALA A 518 -9.11 16.42 -27.84
N ASP A 519 -9.37 17.73 -27.79
CA ASP A 519 -9.27 18.65 -28.93
C ASP A 519 -8.03 19.54 -28.80
N ARG A 520 -7.07 19.42 -29.72
CA ARG A 520 -5.75 20.11 -29.61
C ARG A 520 -5.12 19.89 -28.22
N ALA A 521 -5.17 18.65 -27.72
CA ALA A 521 -4.74 18.34 -26.37
C ALA A 521 -3.89 17.07 -26.26
N ASP A 522 -2.96 17.06 -25.29
CA ASP A 522 -2.09 15.92 -24.98
C ASP A 522 -2.53 15.26 -23.67
N VAL A 523 -3.03 14.02 -23.75
CA VAL A 523 -3.72 13.34 -22.64
C VAL A 523 -3.13 11.96 -22.40
N VAL A 524 -2.89 11.63 -21.13
CA VAL A 524 -2.51 10.29 -20.67
C VAL A 524 -3.63 9.75 -19.78
N VAL A 525 -4.10 8.54 -20.08
CA VAL A 525 -5.16 7.86 -19.34
C VAL A 525 -4.64 6.49 -18.91
N THR A 526 -4.54 6.26 -17.62
CA THR A 526 -3.94 5.03 -17.06
C THR A 526 -4.87 4.40 -16.03
N ASN A 527 -5.03 3.08 -16.12
CA ASN A 527 -5.81 2.27 -15.18
C ASN A 527 -7.20 2.85 -14.88
N SER A 528 -7.85 3.42 -15.89
CA SER A 528 -9.13 4.12 -15.74
C SER A 528 -10.25 3.38 -16.47
N THR A 529 -11.48 3.60 -16.02
CA THR A 529 -12.69 3.09 -16.68
C THR A 529 -13.44 4.25 -17.31
N VAL A 530 -13.80 4.13 -18.59
CA VAL A 530 -14.65 5.06 -19.32
C VAL A 530 -15.91 4.31 -19.74
N SER A 531 -17.06 4.65 -19.16
CA SER A 531 -18.36 4.04 -19.47
C SER A 531 -19.30 5.08 -20.05
N VAL A 532 -19.76 4.87 -21.27
CA VAL A 532 -20.60 5.80 -22.03
C VAL A 532 -21.86 5.08 -22.48
N ASN A 533 -23.02 5.64 -22.14
CA ASN A 533 -24.32 5.11 -22.45
C ASN A 533 -25.22 6.21 -23.02
N ALA A 534 -25.59 6.09 -24.28
CA ALA A 534 -26.57 6.94 -24.94
C ALA A 534 -27.86 6.16 -25.16
N LEU A 535 -28.97 6.66 -24.65
CA LEU A 535 -30.29 6.05 -24.79
C LEU A 535 -31.27 7.03 -25.44
N ASN A 536 -31.76 6.73 -26.64
CA ASN A 536 -32.87 7.48 -27.25
C ASN A 536 -34.15 6.65 -27.16
N THR A 537 -35.12 7.10 -26.37
CA THR A 537 -36.36 6.35 -26.14
C THR A 537 -37.49 6.72 -27.09
N SER A 538 -37.24 7.61 -28.07
CA SER A 538 -38.27 8.18 -28.94
C SER A 538 -38.26 7.60 -30.35
N ASN A 539 -39.42 7.58 -31.00
CA ASN A 539 -39.58 7.15 -32.40
C ASN A 539 -39.35 8.30 -33.39
N GLY A 540 -38.27 9.07 -33.22
CA GLY A 540 -37.93 10.18 -34.11
C GLY A 540 -37.52 9.71 -35.53
N SER A 541 -37.70 10.57 -36.52
CA SER A 541 -37.20 10.33 -37.88
C SER A 541 -35.97 11.19 -38.16
N ASN A 542 -34.96 10.62 -38.83
CA ASN A 542 -33.68 11.26 -39.14
C ASN A 542 -32.92 11.74 -37.88
N VAL A 543 -33.00 10.98 -36.78
CA VAL A 543 -32.28 11.30 -35.54
C VAL A 543 -30.99 10.49 -35.42
N THR A 544 -30.00 11.05 -34.71
CA THR A 544 -28.75 10.35 -34.40
C THR A 544 -28.65 10.06 -32.91
N THR A 545 -28.42 8.80 -32.54
CA THR A 545 -28.07 8.39 -31.18
C THR A 545 -26.62 7.95 -31.18
N MET A 546 -25.76 8.79 -30.61
CA MET A 546 -24.32 8.60 -30.63
C MET A 546 -23.77 8.40 -29.23
N ALA A 547 -22.99 7.33 -29.04
CA ALA A 547 -22.14 7.10 -27.88
C ALA A 547 -20.69 6.97 -28.35
N GLN A 548 -19.79 7.77 -27.79
CA GLN A 548 -18.35 7.71 -28.11
C GLN A 548 -17.53 7.59 -26.83
N GLY A 549 -16.66 6.60 -26.73
CA GLY A 549 -15.79 6.41 -25.56
C GLY A 549 -14.74 7.51 -25.48
N ILE A 550 -13.86 7.58 -26.48
CA ILE A 550 -12.80 8.61 -26.57
C ILE A 550 -12.80 9.23 -27.96
N LEU A 551 -12.83 10.56 -28.03
CA LEU A 551 -12.73 11.35 -29.25
C LEU A 551 -11.44 12.19 -29.21
N ILE A 552 -10.66 12.16 -30.30
CA ILE A 552 -9.46 12.98 -30.45
C ILE A 552 -9.53 13.75 -31.75
N SER A 553 -9.36 15.06 -31.66
CA SER A 553 -9.47 15.98 -32.79
C SER A 553 -8.34 17.01 -32.84
N ALA A 554 -8.16 17.57 -34.04
CA ALA A 554 -7.30 18.71 -34.36
C ALA A 554 -5.91 18.63 -33.71
N GLN A 555 -5.12 17.62 -34.09
CA GLN A 555 -3.73 17.42 -33.66
C GLN A 555 -3.55 17.09 -32.16
N GLY A 556 -4.55 16.56 -31.47
CA GLY A 556 -4.36 16.01 -30.12
C GLY A 556 -3.44 14.78 -30.08
N ALA A 557 -2.97 14.39 -28.90
CA ALA A 557 -2.29 13.13 -28.65
C ALA A 557 -2.92 12.40 -27.46
N ILE A 558 -3.00 11.07 -27.54
CA ILE A 558 -3.44 10.25 -26.40
C ILE A 558 -2.52 9.06 -26.15
N GLU A 559 -2.25 8.82 -24.88
CA GLU A 559 -1.76 7.52 -24.38
C GLU A 559 -2.82 6.90 -23.47
N LEU A 560 -3.27 5.70 -23.78
CA LEU A 560 -4.22 4.93 -22.97
C LEU A 560 -3.56 3.62 -22.56
N SER A 561 -3.46 3.35 -21.26
CA SER A 561 -2.84 2.14 -20.76
C SER A 561 -3.65 1.44 -19.66
N SER A 562 -3.73 0.11 -19.72
CA SER A 562 -4.35 -0.73 -18.68
C SER A 562 -5.79 -0.30 -18.32
N SER A 563 -6.54 0.26 -19.27
CA SER A 563 -7.82 0.92 -19.05
C SER A 563 -8.98 0.17 -19.72
N ILE A 564 -10.21 0.43 -19.25
CA ILE A 564 -11.43 -0.19 -19.78
C ILE A 564 -12.29 0.89 -20.44
N VAL A 565 -12.75 0.67 -21.67
CA VAL A 565 -13.69 1.56 -22.38
C VAL A 565 -14.94 0.79 -22.77
N ASN A 566 -16.07 1.13 -22.15
CA ASN A 566 -17.38 0.54 -22.43
C ASN A 566 -18.28 1.58 -23.08
N VAL A 567 -18.77 1.30 -24.29
CA VAL A 567 -19.60 2.23 -25.06
C VAL A 567 -20.87 1.54 -25.49
N THR A 568 -22.02 2.13 -25.16
CA THR A 568 -23.33 1.63 -25.56
C THR A 568 -24.16 2.76 -26.15
N ALA A 569 -24.61 2.57 -27.39
CA ALA A 569 -25.66 3.41 -28.00
C ALA A 569 -26.90 2.56 -28.18
N ASN A 570 -28.01 2.98 -27.60
CA ASN A 570 -29.27 2.27 -27.64
C ASN A 570 -30.39 3.21 -28.11
N ALA A 571 -31.19 2.77 -29.07
CA ALA A 571 -32.42 3.46 -29.44
C ALA A 571 -33.61 2.51 -29.46
N SER A 572 -34.74 2.94 -28.90
CA SER A 572 -36.03 2.25 -29.05
C SER A 572 -36.82 2.88 -30.19
N GLY A 573 -36.65 2.35 -31.40
CA GLY A 573 -37.40 2.71 -32.60
C GLY A 573 -36.70 3.70 -33.52
N GLY A 574 -37.51 4.51 -34.20
CA GLY A 574 -37.09 5.55 -35.16
C GLY A 574 -37.14 5.13 -36.63
N THR A 575 -37.11 6.11 -37.53
CA THR A 575 -37.14 5.89 -38.99
C THR A 575 -36.06 6.70 -39.70
N ASN A 576 -35.25 6.05 -40.53
CA ASN A 576 -34.09 6.67 -41.20
C ASN A 576 -33.09 7.28 -40.20
N SER A 577 -32.93 6.65 -39.04
CA SER A 577 -32.11 7.15 -37.94
C SER A 577 -30.76 6.43 -37.89
N THR A 578 -29.77 7.06 -37.25
CA THR A 578 -28.43 6.49 -37.06
C THR A 578 -28.18 6.18 -35.59
N ILE A 579 -27.76 4.95 -35.29
CA ILE A 579 -27.34 4.52 -33.95
C ILE A 579 -25.85 4.22 -34.04
N LEU A 580 -25.01 5.04 -33.43
CA LEU A 580 -23.56 4.94 -33.50
C LEU A 580 -22.97 4.72 -32.12
N ALA A 581 -22.40 3.54 -31.87
CA ALA A 581 -21.53 3.29 -30.73
C ALA A 581 -20.08 3.21 -31.23
N GLN A 582 -19.19 4.02 -30.67
CA GLN A 582 -17.81 4.09 -31.09
C GLN A 582 -16.85 4.07 -29.90
N GLY A 583 -15.94 3.10 -29.84
CA GLY A 583 -14.96 2.95 -28.76
C GLY A 583 -14.01 4.14 -28.73
N ILE A 584 -13.12 4.21 -29.72
CA ILE A 584 -12.16 5.32 -29.84
C ILE A 584 -12.22 5.89 -31.27
N PHE A 585 -12.39 7.20 -31.38
CA PHE A 585 -12.35 7.95 -32.62
C PHE A 585 -11.10 8.84 -32.68
N ASN A 586 -10.21 8.53 -33.61
CA ASN A 586 -9.09 9.39 -33.96
C ASN A 586 -9.43 10.18 -35.24
N ASN A 587 -9.91 11.41 -35.07
CA ASN A 587 -10.23 12.26 -36.21
C ASN A 587 -8.98 12.85 -36.87
N ASP A 588 -8.02 13.31 -36.06
CA ASP A 588 -6.82 14.03 -36.53
C ASP A 588 -5.68 14.06 -35.47
N ALA A 589 -5.41 12.96 -34.76
CA ALA A 589 -4.38 12.94 -33.72
C ALA A 589 -2.96 12.98 -34.29
N ARG A 590 -2.03 13.65 -33.60
CA ARG A 590 -0.58 13.60 -33.89
C ARG A 590 -0.01 12.22 -33.58
N ASN A 591 -0.33 11.68 -32.41
CA ASN A 591 0.14 10.39 -31.93
C ASN A 591 -0.94 9.70 -31.09
N MET A 592 -1.06 8.38 -31.25
CA MET A 592 -1.87 7.54 -30.38
C MET A 592 -1.12 6.28 -29.95
N ARG A 593 -1.15 5.99 -28.65
CA ARG A 593 -0.58 4.78 -28.06
C ARG A 593 -1.59 4.11 -27.13
N LEU A 594 -2.04 2.91 -27.48
CA LEU A 594 -2.98 2.12 -26.68
C LEU A 594 -2.32 0.81 -26.26
N VAL A 595 -2.17 0.57 -24.95
CA VAL A 595 -1.46 -0.60 -24.39
C VAL A 595 -2.28 -1.26 -23.29
N GLU A 596 -2.56 -2.56 -23.42
CA GLU A 596 -3.24 -3.40 -22.43
C GLU A 596 -4.64 -2.92 -22.03
N ASN A 597 -5.41 -2.37 -22.98
CA ASN A 597 -6.77 -1.90 -22.72
C ASN A 597 -7.82 -2.94 -23.12
N ASP A 598 -9.00 -2.87 -22.50
CA ASP A 598 -10.18 -3.66 -22.89
C ASP A 598 -11.28 -2.71 -23.39
N ILE A 599 -11.66 -2.85 -24.66
CA ILE A 599 -12.64 -1.95 -25.31
C ILE A 599 -13.86 -2.78 -25.73
N SER A 600 -15.03 -2.41 -25.20
CA SER A 600 -16.32 -3.03 -25.52
C SER A 600 -17.29 -2.01 -26.10
N VAL A 601 -17.83 -2.29 -27.28
CA VAL A 601 -18.75 -1.40 -28.00
C VAL A 601 -20.04 -2.13 -28.35
N ASN A 602 -21.19 -1.53 -28.03
CA ASN A 602 -22.52 -2.07 -28.30
C ASN A 602 -23.42 -1.02 -28.96
N ALA A 603 -23.78 -1.22 -30.22
CA ALA A 603 -24.82 -0.42 -30.89
C ALA A 603 -26.10 -1.26 -31.02
N ILE A 604 -27.21 -0.78 -30.45
CA ILE A 604 -28.45 -1.54 -30.34
C ILE A 604 -29.64 -0.69 -30.79
N ASN A 605 -30.49 -1.25 -31.65
CA ASN A 605 -31.77 -0.65 -31.99
C ASN A 605 -32.91 -1.67 -31.86
N ASN A 606 -33.91 -1.33 -31.04
CA ASN A 606 -35.10 -2.14 -30.82
C ASN A 606 -36.26 -1.53 -31.62
N ASN A 607 -36.88 -2.29 -32.54
CA ASN A 607 -38.10 -1.89 -33.28
C ASN A 607 -37.98 -0.68 -34.24
N GLY A 608 -36.83 -0.42 -34.87
CA GLY A 608 -36.68 0.68 -35.84
C GLY A 608 -36.83 0.28 -37.32
N LEU A 609 -37.05 1.27 -38.20
CA LEU A 609 -37.28 1.07 -39.64
C LEU A 609 -36.25 1.85 -40.48
N ASN A 610 -35.62 1.21 -41.46
CA ASN A 610 -34.61 1.84 -42.34
C ASN A 610 -33.47 2.53 -41.57
N ASN A 611 -33.08 2.02 -40.40
CA ASN A 611 -32.04 2.63 -39.58
C ASN A 611 -30.65 2.12 -39.95
N THR A 612 -29.63 2.94 -39.69
CA THR A 612 -28.22 2.53 -39.76
C THR A 612 -27.69 2.31 -38.35
N ILE A 613 -27.19 1.11 -38.05
CA ILE A 613 -26.70 0.71 -36.73
C ILE A 613 -25.21 0.40 -36.88
N LEU A 614 -24.37 1.22 -36.26
CA LEU A 614 -22.92 1.23 -36.41
C LEU A 614 -22.25 0.96 -35.05
N GLY A 615 -21.62 -0.19 -34.91
CA GLY A 615 -20.70 -0.49 -33.81
C GLY A 615 -19.26 -0.40 -34.31
N ARG A 616 -18.47 0.53 -33.78
CA ARG A 616 -17.07 0.75 -34.19
C ARG A 616 -16.13 0.64 -33.01
N GLY A 617 -15.20 -0.33 -33.02
CA GLY A 617 -14.15 -0.42 -32.02
C GLY A 617 -13.21 0.78 -32.11
N TYR A 618 -12.56 0.92 -33.27
CA TYR A 618 -11.58 1.96 -33.53
C TYR A 618 -11.67 2.51 -34.95
N LEU A 619 -11.60 3.84 -35.09
CA LEU A 619 -11.57 4.54 -36.38
C LEU A 619 -10.44 5.56 -36.40
N ILE A 620 -9.54 5.45 -37.38
CA ILE A 620 -8.50 6.44 -37.70
C ILE A 620 -8.84 7.12 -39.01
N SER A 621 -9.02 8.44 -38.96
CA SER A 621 -9.07 9.29 -40.14
C SER A 621 -7.91 10.28 -40.26
N GLY A 622 -7.11 10.49 -39.21
CA GLY A 622 -5.97 11.42 -39.19
C GLY A 622 -4.62 10.83 -39.65
N PRO A 623 -3.60 11.64 -39.97
CA PRO A 623 -2.27 11.20 -40.47
C PRO A 623 -1.25 10.78 -39.38
N GLY A 624 -1.67 10.66 -38.12
CA GLY A 624 -0.77 10.36 -36.99
C GLY A 624 -0.35 8.90 -36.86
N GLY A 625 0.80 8.66 -36.20
CA GLY A 625 1.27 7.31 -35.90
C GLY A 625 0.43 6.64 -34.80
N VAL A 626 0.12 5.35 -34.99
CA VAL A 626 -0.75 4.59 -34.07
C VAL A 626 -0.11 3.26 -33.64
N THR A 627 -0.01 3.04 -32.33
CA THR A 627 0.38 1.76 -31.72
C THR A 627 -0.81 1.15 -30.96
N LEU A 628 -1.19 -0.08 -31.31
CA LEU A 628 -2.34 -0.80 -30.74
C LEU A 628 -1.94 -2.17 -30.15
N LEU A 629 -2.03 -2.28 -28.83
CA LEU A 629 -1.80 -3.52 -28.07
C LEU A 629 -2.96 -3.71 -27.06
N SER A 630 -4.21 -3.83 -27.49
CA SER A 630 -5.40 -3.83 -26.61
C SER A 630 -6.46 -4.83 -27.08
N ASN A 631 -7.23 -5.45 -26.20
CA ASN A 631 -8.28 -6.38 -26.60
C ASN A 631 -9.55 -5.62 -27.02
N PHE A 632 -10.26 -6.15 -28.03
CA PHE A 632 -11.46 -5.50 -28.56
C PHE A 632 -12.64 -6.46 -28.66
N LYS A 633 -13.81 -5.97 -28.24
CA LYS A 633 -15.10 -6.59 -28.48
C LYS A 633 -16.08 -5.56 -29.06
N VAL A 634 -16.59 -5.83 -30.25
CA VAL A 634 -17.57 -4.97 -30.94
C VAL A 634 -18.82 -5.77 -31.24
N ASN A 635 -19.97 -5.20 -30.90
CA ASN A 635 -21.28 -5.77 -31.13
C ASN A 635 -22.21 -4.71 -31.74
N ALA A 636 -22.87 -5.06 -32.84
CA ALA A 636 -23.97 -4.27 -33.41
C ALA A 636 -25.19 -5.17 -33.60
N ALA A 637 -26.34 -4.76 -33.07
CA ALA A 637 -27.52 -5.61 -33.08
C ALA A 637 -28.84 -4.85 -33.30
N SER A 638 -29.80 -5.53 -33.92
CA SER A 638 -31.20 -5.11 -33.95
C SER A 638 -32.10 -6.28 -33.57
N THR A 639 -33.15 -6.04 -32.78
CA THR A 639 -34.00 -7.14 -32.30
C THR A 639 -35.17 -7.42 -33.25
N ASP A 640 -35.84 -6.41 -33.82
CA ASP A 640 -37.14 -6.60 -34.50
C ASP A 640 -37.47 -5.52 -35.59
N GLY A 641 -36.46 -4.87 -36.18
CA GLY A 641 -36.68 -3.82 -37.19
C GLY A 641 -36.73 -4.32 -38.64
N GLU A 642 -37.37 -3.56 -39.54
CA GLU A 642 -37.39 -3.86 -41.00
C GLU A 642 -36.38 -2.96 -41.75
N ASN A 643 -35.67 -3.53 -42.73
CA ASN A 643 -34.73 -2.82 -43.63
C ASN A 643 -33.59 -2.06 -42.94
N ASN A 644 -33.13 -2.51 -41.78
CA ASN A 644 -31.98 -1.88 -41.11
C ASN A 644 -30.65 -2.25 -41.78
N GLN A 645 -29.68 -1.35 -41.75
CA GLN A 645 -28.29 -1.63 -42.11
C GLN A 645 -27.48 -1.81 -40.82
N ILE A 646 -26.93 -3.00 -40.59
CA ILE A 646 -26.13 -3.30 -39.38
C ILE A 646 -24.67 -3.48 -39.76
N ILE A 647 -23.81 -2.64 -39.20
CA ILE A 647 -22.37 -2.65 -39.44
C ILE A 647 -21.66 -2.75 -38.09
N ALA A 648 -20.81 -3.77 -37.95
CA ALA A 648 -19.88 -3.91 -36.84
C ALA A 648 -18.45 -3.92 -37.38
N GLU A 649 -17.63 -2.97 -36.94
CA GLU A 649 -16.27 -2.75 -37.41
C GLU A 649 -15.30 -2.75 -36.23
N GLY A 650 -14.26 -3.58 -36.29
CA GLY A 650 -13.21 -3.68 -35.27
C GLY A 650 -12.25 -2.49 -35.33
N VAL A 651 -11.39 -2.47 -36.35
CA VAL A 651 -10.35 -1.45 -36.56
C VAL A 651 -10.45 -0.91 -37.99
N ILE A 652 -10.69 0.38 -38.17
CA ILE A 652 -10.75 1.03 -39.48
C ILE A 652 -9.66 2.08 -39.59
N VAL A 653 -8.92 2.06 -40.69
CA VAL A 653 -7.87 3.03 -41.01
C VAL A 653 -8.13 3.63 -42.39
N ASN A 654 -8.46 4.92 -42.43
CA ASN A 654 -8.82 5.62 -43.67
C ASN A 654 -7.66 6.38 -44.34
N ASN A 655 -6.43 6.20 -43.87
CA ASN A 655 -5.22 6.85 -44.41
C ASN A 655 -3.97 5.99 -44.14
N ALA A 656 -2.96 6.07 -45.03
CA ALA A 656 -1.73 5.24 -45.01
C ALA A 656 -0.78 5.54 -43.82
N ASN A 657 -1.22 5.23 -42.60
CA ASN A 657 -0.43 5.39 -41.38
C ASN A 657 0.33 4.12 -41.01
N PRO A 658 1.53 4.23 -40.42
CA PRO A 658 2.18 3.09 -39.79
C PRO A 658 1.34 2.61 -38.60
N LEU A 659 0.72 1.44 -38.76
CA LEU A 659 -0.08 0.76 -37.75
C LEU A 659 0.68 -0.46 -37.22
N PHE A 660 0.88 -0.53 -35.89
CA PHE A 660 1.35 -1.74 -35.22
C PHE A 660 0.21 -2.34 -34.41
N LEU A 661 -0.27 -3.52 -34.82
CA LEU A 661 -1.37 -4.24 -34.18
C LEU A 661 -0.88 -5.59 -33.64
N ARG A 662 -1.16 -5.89 -32.37
CA ARG A 662 -0.93 -7.22 -31.79
C ARG A 662 -1.99 -7.52 -30.73
N SER A 663 -3.20 -7.92 -31.16
CA SER A 663 -4.33 -8.07 -30.25
C SER A 663 -5.45 -8.98 -30.77
N PRO A 664 -6.19 -9.68 -29.89
CA PRO A 664 -7.42 -10.36 -30.25
C PRO A 664 -8.55 -9.35 -30.47
N ILE A 665 -9.26 -9.49 -31.59
CA ILE A 665 -10.42 -8.68 -31.97
C ILE A 665 -11.61 -9.64 -32.12
N SER A 666 -12.75 -9.29 -31.55
CA SER A 666 -13.99 -10.03 -31.70
C SER A 666 -15.12 -9.10 -32.15
N VAL A 667 -15.69 -9.36 -33.33
CA VAL A 667 -16.72 -8.51 -33.95
C VAL A 667 -17.96 -9.33 -34.26
N HIS A 668 -19.12 -8.88 -33.81
CA HIS A 668 -20.40 -9.55 -34.03
C HIS A 668 -21.46 -8.56 -34.55
N ALA A 669 -22.18 -8.95 -35.60
CA ALA A 669 -23.39 -8.29 -36.05
C ALA A 669 -24.55 -9.30 -36.06
N SER A 670 -25.69 -8.97 -35.48
CA SER A 670 -26.83 -9.92 -35.37
C SER A 670 -28.20 -9.25 -35.42
N GLN A 671 -29.18 -9.88 -36.08
CA GLN A 671 -30.60 -9.50 -36.00
C GLN A 671 -31.55 -10.66 -36.36
N GLN A 672 -32.81 -10.52 -35.97
CA GLN A 672 -33.94 -11.39 -36.31
C GLN A 672 -34.75 -10.76 -37.49
N GLY A 673 -34.51 -11.15 -38.75
CA GLY A 673 -35.22 -10.61 -39.95
C GLY A 673 -34.43 -10.64 -41.28
N ASP A 674 -34.97 -10.06 -42.37
CA ASP A 674 -34.32 -9.92 -43.71
C ASP A 674 -33.37 -8.70 -43.76
N ILE A 675 -32.06 -8.91 -44.03
CA ILE A 675 -31.04 -7.85 -43.84
C ILE A 675 -29.77 -8.01 -44.71
N ASN A 676 -29.08 -6.87 -44.91
CA ASN A 676 -27.65 -6.75 -45.21
C ASN A 676 -26.85 -6.46 -43.91
N SER A 677 -26.21 -7.47 -43.31
CA SER A 677 -25.27 -7.28 -42.19
C SER A 677 -23.82 -7.31 -42.66
N THR A 678 -22.95 -6.50 -42.05
CA THR A 678 -21.52 -6.49 -42.36
C THR A 678 -20.69 -6.49 -41.07
N THR A 679 -19.75 -7.43 -40.99
CA THR A 679 -18.75 -7.53 -39.93
C THR A 679 -17.37 -7.39 -40.54
N THR A 680 -16.60 -6.43 -40.06
CA THR A 680 -15.21 -6.21 -40.50
C THR A 680 -14.29 -6.18 -39.30
N GLU A 681 -13.30 -7.08 -39.23
CA GLU A 681 -12.32 -7.06 -38.13
C GLU A 681 -11.30 -5.93 -38.30
N ILE A 682 -10.71 -5.81 -39.50
CA ILE A 682 -9.75 -4.76 -39.87
C ILE A 682 -10.03 -4.28 -41.30
N GLU A 683 -10.13 -2.97 -41.50
CA GLU A 683 -10.30 -2.34 -42.82
C GLU A 683 -9.24 -1.26 -43.07
N PHE A 684 -8.66 -1.27 -44.26
CA PHE A 684 -7.80 -0.21 -44.78
C PHE A 684 -8.48 0.40 -46.01
N SER A 685 -8.86 1.68 -45.93
CA SER A 685 -9.36 2.43 -47.08
C SER A 685 -8.32 3.47 -47.52
N ASN A 686 -8.12 3.58 -48.84
CA ASN A 686 -7.16 4.47 -49.50
C ASN A 686 -7.86 5.70 -50.08
#